data_AF-A0A7S7U974-F1
#
_entry.id   AF-A0A7S7U974-F1
#
_cell.length_a   1.000
_cell.length_b   1.000
_cell.length_c   1.000
_cell.angle_alpha   90.00
_cell.angle_beta   90.00
_cell.angle_gamma   90.00
#
_symmetry.space_group_name_H-M   'P 1'
#
loop_
_entity.id
_entity.type
_entity.pdbx_description
1 polymer ?
#
loop_
_entity_poly.entity_id
_entity_poly.type
_entity_poly.pdbx_seq_one_letter_code
_entity_poly.pdbx_strand_id
1 'polypeptide(L)'
;MGSASPTVSFLLGLPRSGTTLLAHLLQQHADLLAPPEPWLMLALERFGTVDRRHPADAFLVHSATEDFFARIDRAAAFRALGDAAYGQYLAAAGKCCFIDKTPRYWMILDFLKLLYPDAPRVILFRNPYAIAASLKRTWAVPVTPSDSAPAYAPYLADLILGLPILAARRDDPRTQVVYYEELVADPLREVRCVVSALGYDPAGITSTTLGSTDYLRSAKFGDRKILSTNTVDRHPIDEWKAQLTVEEMQAVTDMVGTELLFKLGYEREYEEVCRAGVIDRGEAVTQRHREVFQTWWDLRSNLKIAETTSISADVNDQYDPTPRVKAQGLSSTSLSIKEEAQLLIESDKEQALRLANAELEQRLATSEADRAARLDVIYQRDSLITELQNEMKRLEQVLATSDADRTARLQVINERDAVITRLRGEVRQLEQEVGSSETERRAGENVINEQEVTIAALKREVQRLGEVLARSEADRAQQLGLLREREIENLKLKGDVVRLEQVCSTLDGDRTGLSAAIHDRDTMITALKAEIAQEQTARAESITTQATIVGSRWWRLGRRFNVAPSIEIPAQKLRMFRSETPEVLAYHAASTARALEKISARGLNISTVIDVGASNGMWSAVARQFYPTASYFLIEAQKVHETDLINYCRVTPKTQYILAAAGDSVGEIYFDDSAPFGGVASHKLTESARTVLPVTTIDHEVSRRQLDGPFLVKLDTHGFEVPILQGAAETLKQANLVVIEVYNFKITDQSLLFDEMCAFMRTLGFGVIDISEPLWRQRDNSLWQFDLFFIPLSRVEFTTRTYT
;
A
#
# COMPACT_ATOMS: atom_id res chain seq x y z
N MET A 1 -29.30 -27.06 10.73
CA MET A 1 -29.70 -26.85 12.14
C MET A 1 -29.30 -25.44 12.51
N GLY A 2 -30.12 -24.70 13.25
CA GLY A 2 -29.69 -23.40 13.78
C GLY A 2 -28.78 -23.62 14.98
N SER A 3 -27.48 -23.38 14.82
CA SER A 3 -26.58 -23.23 15.97
C SER A 3 -26.95 -21.97 16.73
N ALA A 4 -27.05 -22.05 18.06
CA ALA A 4 -27.10 -20.83 18.87
C ALA A 4 -25.83 -19.99 18.62
N SER A 5 -25.94 -18.66 18.68
CA SER A 5 -24.76 -17.79 18.69
C SER A 5 -23.79 -18.24 19.79
N PRO A 6 -22.47 -18.27 19.53
CA PRO A 6 -21.49 -18.64 20.55
C PRO A 6 -21.52 -17.67 21.72
N THR A 7 -21.31 -18.17 22.94
CA THR A 7 -21.06 -17.30 24.09
C THR A 7 -19.67 -16.68 23.91
N VAL A 8 -19.59 -15.35 23.97
CA VAL A 8 -18.33 -14.59 23.83
C VAL A 8 -18.11 -13.74 25.08
N SER A 9 -16.86 -13.70 25.53
CA SER A 9 -16.38 -12.84 26.62
C SER A 9 -15.07 -12.16 26.21
N PHE A 10 -14.78 -10.98 26.74
CA PHE A 10 -13.58 -10.21 26.37
C PHE A 10 -12.61 -10.09 27.53
N LEU A 11 -11.36 -10.56 27.34
CA LEU A 11 -10.26 -10.33 28.29
C LEU A 11 -9.44 -9.12 27.83
N LEU A 12 -9.75 -8.00 28.45
CA LEU A 12 -9.19 -6.68 28.22
C LEU A 12 -7.97 -6.44 29.14
N GLY A 13 -7.05 -5.62 28.65
CA GLY A 13 -5.85 -5.24 29.38
C GLY A 13 -4.81 -4.64 28.45
N LEU A 14 -3.80 -3.99 29.04
CA LEU A 14 -2.67 -3.47 28.29
C LEU A 14 -1.71 -4.59 27.87
N PRO A 15 -0.90 -4.39 26.81
CA PRO A 15 0.28 -5.20 26.61
C PRO A 15 1.12 -5.29 27.89
N ARG A 16 1.73 -6.46 28.14
CA ARG A 16 2.55 -6.76 29.33
C ARG A 16 1.82 -6.81 30.69
N SER A 17 0.51 -6.52 30.80
CA SER A 17 -0.23 -6.63 32.09
C SER A 17 -0.46 -8.07 32.57
N GLY A 18 -0.16 -9.08 31.74
CA GLY A 18 -0.29 -10.50 32.10
C GLY A 18 -1.49 -11.22 31.47
N THR A 19 -2.21 -10.59 30.55
CA THR A 19 -3.44 -11.14 29.93
C THR A 19 -3.25 -12.51 29.26
N THR A 20 -2.04 -12.84 28.78
CA THR A 20 -1.71 -14.18 28.25
C THR A 20 -1.69 -15.26 29.35
N LEU A 21 -1.25 -14.92 30.58
CA LEU A 21 -1.29 -15.84 31.72
C LEU A 21 -2.74 -16.11 32.14
N LEU A 22 -3.55 -15.06 32.31
CA LEU A 22 -4.95 -15.22 32.70
C LEU A 22 -5.75 -16.01 31.66
N ALA A 23 -5.56 -15.73 30.36
CA ALA A 23 -6.13 -16.53 29.27
C ALA A 23 -5.72 -18.01 29.37
N HIS A 24 -4.43 -18.29 29.56
CA HIS A 24 -3.92 -19.67 29.65
C HIS A 24 -4.49 -20.45 30.83
N LEU A 25 -4.73 -19.79 31.97
CA LEU A 25 -5.35 -20.41 33.15
C LEU A 25 -6.86 -20.61 32.96
N LEU A 26 -7.58 -19.64 32.40
CA LEU A 26 -9.03 -19.74 32.17
C LEU A 26 -9.40 -20.88 31.23
N GLN A 27 -8.61 -21.11 30.17
CA GLN A 27 -8.88 -22.22 29.23
C GLN A 27 -8.68 -23.63 29.81
N GLN A 28 -8.22 -23.76 31.07
CA GLN A 28 -8.15 -25.05 31.76
C GLN A 28 -9.56 -25.52 32.21
N HIS A 29 -10.54 -24.61 32.33
CA HIS A 29 -11.94 -24.97 32.53
C HIS A 29 -12.51 -25.70 31.31
N ALA A 30 -13.38 -26.70 31.50
CA ALA A 30 -13.93 -27.50 30.41
C ALA A 30 -14.57 -26.64 29.31
N ASP A 31 -15.49 -25.74 29.67
CA ASP A 31 -16.26 -24.92 28.72
C ASP A 31 -15.56 -23.70 28.11
N LEU A 32 -14.42 -23.26 28.65
CA LEU A 32 -13.80 -21.98 28.30
C LEU A 32 -12.64 -22.15 27.29
N LEU A 33 -12.67 -21.41 26.19
CA LEU A 33 -11.63 -21.39 25.17
C LEU A 33 -11.00 -20.00 25.05
N ALA A 34 -9.71 -19.87 25.39
CA ALA A 34 -8.95 -18.63 25.29
C ALA A 34 -7.74 -18.83 24.35
N PRO A 35 -7.94 -18.76 23.01
CA PRO A 35 -6.90 -19.06 22.04
C PRO A 35 -5.84 -17.95 21.97
N PRO A 36 -4.76 -18.13 21.17
CA PRO A 36 -3.83 -17.05 20.87
C PRO A 36 -4.55 -15.87 20.21
N GLU A 37 -4.01 -14.67 20.37
CA GLU A 37 -4.67 -13.38 20.11
C GLU A 37 -5.32 -13.32 18.71
N PRO A 38 -6.67 -13.25 18.62
CA PRO A 38 -7.36 -13.21 17.33
C PRO A 38 -7.14 -11.93 16.52
N TRP A 39 -7.06 -10.77 17.19
CA TRP A 39 -7.04 -9.42 16.57
C TRP A 39 -8.25 -9.12 15.64
N LEU A 40 -9.27 -9.97 15.64
CA LEU A 40 -10.39 -9.95 14.68
C LEU A 40 -11.25 -8.68 14.80
N MET A 41 -11.56 -8.23 16.01
CA MET A 41 -12.45 -7.08 16.19
C MET A 41 -11.79 -5.74 15.83
N LEU A 42 -10.46 -5.63 15.97
CA LEU A 42 -9.69 -4.48 15.46
C LEU A 42 -9.69 -4.43 13.93
N ALA A 43 -9.63 -5.60 13.26
CA ALA A 43 -9.73 -5.68 11.81
C ALA A 43 -11.15 -5.40 11.30
N LEU A 44 -12.18 -5.74 12.08
CA LEU A 44 -13.59 -5.47 11.75
C LEU A 44 -13.99 -4.01 11.97
N GLU A 45 -13.51 -3.35 13.02
CA GLU A 45 -13.73 -1.92 13.24
C GLU A 45 -13.17 -1.08 12.08
N ARG A 46 -12.03 -1.50 11.51
CA ARG A 46 -11.42 -0.89 10.32
C ARG A 46 -11.79 -1.54 8.99
N PHE A 47 -12.85 -2.35 8.93
CA PHE A 47 -13.29 -2.93 7.66
C PHE A 47 -13.69 -1.82 6.66
N GLY A 48 -13.25 -1.95 5.41
CA GLY A 48 -13.35 -0.89 4.38
C GLY A 48 -12.21 0.14 4.41
N THR A 49 -11.38 0.16 5.45
CA THR A 49 -10.25 1.09 5.56
C THR A 49 -8.93 0.42 5.13
N VAL A 50 -8.42 0.79 3.95
CA VAL A 50 -7.18 0.23 3.38
C VAL A 50 -5.95 1.16 3.54
N ASP A 51 -4.75 0.69 3.19
CA ASP A 51 -3.54 1.55 3.10
C ASP A 51 -3.75 2.66 2.06
N ARG A 52 -3.14 3.85 2.24
CA ARG A 52 -3.30 4.97 1.28
C ARG A 52 -2.73 4.64 -0.11
N ARG A 53 -1.85 3.63 -0.21
CA ARG A 53 -1.26 3.10 -1.44
C ARG A 53 -2.04 1.91 -2.03
N HIS A 54 -3.28 1.67 -1.59
CA HIS A 54 -4.10 0.57 -2.11
C HIS A 54 -4.46 0.82 -3.58
N PRO A 55 -4.23 -0.14 -4.50
CA PRO A 55 -4.29 0.12 -5.95
C PRO A 55 -5.69 0.41 -6.50
N ALA A 56 -6.76 0.08 -5.76
CA ALA A 56 -8.14 0.42 -6.10
C ALA A 56 -8.60 1.79 -5.54
N ASP A 57 -7.64 2.66 -5.17
CA ASP A 57 -7.79 3.90 -4.41
C ASP A 57 -8.34 3.72 -2.98
N ALA A 58 -7.68 4.35 -2.00
CA ALA A 58 -8.02 4.18 -0.59
C ALA A 58 -9.27 4.96 -0.16
N PHE A 59 -9.56 6.09 -0.81
CA PHE A 59 -10.76 6.89 -0.58
C PHE A 59 -11.96 6.26 -1.28
N LEU A 60 -11.82 5.77 -2.53
CA LEU A 60 -12.89 5.08 -3.25
C LEU A 60 -13.28 3.77 -2.55
N VAL A 61 -12.32 2.96 -2.09
CA VAL A 61 -12.62 1.74 -1.31
C VAL A 61 -13.33 2.09 0.01
N HIS A 62 -12.89 3.12 0.72
CA HIS A 62 -13.56 3.55 1.96
C HIS A 62 -14.99 4.05 1.68
N SER A 63 -15.14 5.03 0.78
CA SER A 63 -16.41 5.63 0.40
C SER A 63 -17.40 4.57 -0.08
N ALA A 64 -17.05 3.73 -1.06
CA ALA A 64 -17.95 2.70 -1.57
C ALA A 64 -18.30 1.61 -0.53
N THR A 65 -17.42 1.35 0.45
CA THR A 65 -17.70 0.42 1.54
C THR A 65 -18.66 1.04 2.56
N GLU A 66 -18.47 2.29 2.96
CA GLU A 66 -19.40 3.00 3.84
C GLU A 66 -20.77 3.21 3.17
N ASP A 67 -20.80 3.55 1.87
CA ASP A 67 -22.02 3.70 1.07
C ASP A 67 -22.83 2.39 0.98
N PHE A 68 -22.15 1.24 1.03
CA PHE A 68 -22.76 -0.08 1.11
C PHE A 68 -23.26 -0.39 2.53
N PHE A 69 -22.43 -0.18 3.57
CA PHE A 69 -22.81 -0.45 4.96
C PHE A 69 -23.89 0.50 5.50
N ALA A 70 -24.02 1.71 4.95
CA ALA A 70 -25.12 2.63 5.25
C ALA A 70 -26.51 2.09 4.83
N ARG A 71 -26.56 1.01 4.05
CA ARG A 71 -27.80 0.40 3.52
C ARG A 71 -28.15 -0.94 4.19
N ILE A 72 -27.35 -1.41 5.15
CA ILE A 72 -27.54 -2.68 5.87
C ILE A 72 -27.21 -2.55 7.37
N ASP A 73 -27.61 -3.53 8.17
CA ASP A 73 -27.16 -3.61 9.56
C ASP A 73 -25.69 -4.07 9.63
N ARG A 74 -24.77 -3.10 9.67
CA ARG A 74 -23.32 -3.30 9.85
C ARG A 74 -23.00 -4.08 11.12
N ALA A 75 -23.74 -3.88 12.21
CA ALA A 75 -23.50 -4.56 13.47
C ALA A 75 -23.90 -6.03 13.39
N ALA A 76 -25.07 -6.35 12.85
CA ALA A 76 -25.49 -7.73 12.60
C ALA A 76 -24.54 -8.45 11.61
N ALA A 77 -24.09 -7.77 10.55
CA ALA A 77 -23.17 -8.34 9.57
C ALA A 77 -21.80 -8.70 10.19
N PHE A 78 -21.19 -7.78 10.96
CA PHE A 78 -19.90 -8.04 11.61
C PHE A 78 -20.02 -9.03 12.78
N ARG A 79 -21.11 -8.98 13.54
CA ARG A 79 -21.41 -10.01 14.55
C ARG A 79 -21.56 -11.39 13.92
N ALA A 80 -22.26 -11.51 12.79
CA ALA A 80 -22.40 -12.79 12.10
C ALA A 80 -21.05 -13.38 11.66
N LEU A 81 -20.09 -12.54 11.24
CA LEU A 81 -18.72 -12.99 10.94
C LEU A 81 -17.98 -13.42 12.22
N GLY A 82 -18.09 -12.65 13.31
CA GLY A 82 -17.53 -13.00 14.61
C GLY A 82 -18.07 -14.32 15.15
N ASP A 83 -19.39 -14.47 15.19
CA ASP A 83 -20.10 -15.68 15.61
C ASP A 83 -19.68 -16.89 14.76
N ALA A 84 -19.55 -16.74 13.44
CA ALA A 84 -19.08 -17.80 12.55
C ALA A 84 -17.59 -18.17 12.75
N ALA A 85 -16.74 -17.20 13.12
CA ALA A 85 -15.32 -17.45 13.41
C ALA A 85 -15.14 -18.12 14.77
N TYR A 86 -15.71 -17.54 15.83
CA TYR A 86 -15.62 -18.07 17.20
C TYR A 86 -16.32 -19.42 17.35
N GLY A 87 -17.47 -19.60 16.68
CA GLY A 87 -18.21 -20.88 16.66
C GLY A 87 -17.39 -22.03 16.07
N GLN A 88 -16.54 -21.78 15.06
CA GLN A 88 -15.64 -22.80 14.51
C GLN A 88 -14.53 -23.19 15.50
N TYR A 89 -13.93 -22.23 16.20
CA TYR A 89 -12.96 -22.51 17.26
C TYR A 89 -13.57 -23.31 18.41
N LEU A 90 -14.78 -22.95 18.84
CA LEU A 90 -15.52 -23.64 19.89
C LEU A 90 -15.90 -25.08 19.49
N ALA A 91 -16.43 -25.27 18.28
CA ALA A 91 -16.74 -26.59 17.75
C ALA A 91 -15.50 -27.49 17.60
N ALA A 92 -14.36 -26.93 17.16
CA ALA A 92 -13.10 -27.66 17.04
C ALA A 92 -12.49 -28.04 18.40
N ALA A 93 -12.72 -27.26 19.45
CA ALA A 93 -12.23 -27.51 20.80
C ALA A 93 -13.22 -28.31 21.69
N GLY A 94 -14.48 -28.48 21.26
CA GLY A 94 -15.54 -29.08 22.08
C GLY A 94 -15.96 -28.20 23.26
N LYS A 95 -15.92 -26.87 23.11
CA LYS A 95 -16.13 -25.89 24.19
C LYS A 95 -17.30 -24.94 23.91
N CYS A 96 -17.75 -24.20 24.94
CA CYS A 96 -19.01 -23.46 24.91
C CYS A 96 -18.86 -21.93 24.95
N CYS A 97 -17.78 -21.38 25.51
CA CYS A 97 -17.53 -19.94 25.58
C CYS A 97 -16.14 -19.56 25.05
N PHE A 98 -16.12 -18.56 24.15
CA PHE A 98 -14.91 -18.01 23.55
C PHE A 98 -14.46 -16.76 24.30
N ILE A 99 -13.24 -16.76 24.81
CA ILE A 99 -12.60 -15.62 25.48
C ILE A 99 -11.66 -14.96 24.48
N ASP A 100 -12.08 -13.86 23.86
CA ASP A 100 -11.19 -13.05 23.04
C ASP A 100 -10.28 -12.22 23.94
N LYS A 101 -9.03 -12.68 24.05
CA LYS A 101 -7.93 -11.94 24.64
C LYS A 101 -7.11 -11.32 23.52
N THR A 102 -7.31 -10.03 23.27
CA THR A 102 -6.51 -9.23 22.35
C THR A 102 -6.07 -7.93 23.04
N PRO A 103 -4.76 -7.66 23.18
CA PRO A 103 -4.27 -6.38 23.67
C PRO A 103 -4.73 -5.21 22.78
N ARG A 104 -4.91 -4.02 23.36
CA ARG A 104 -5.40 -2.82 22.66
C ARG A 104 -6.86 -2.80 22.24
N TYR A 105 -7.68 -3.76 22.68
CA TYR A 105 -9.15 -3.62 22.62
C TYR A 105 -9.69 -2.40 23.39
N TRP A 106 -8.87 -1.72 24.21
CA TRP A 106 -9.16 -0.38 24.73
C TRP A 106 -9.49 0.64 23.63
N MET A 107 -8.95 0.48 22.42
CA MET A 107 -9.21 1.34 21.26
C MET A 107 -10.65 1.25 20.72
N ILE A 108 -11.36 0.15 20.99
CA ILE A 108 -12.60 -0.23 20.29
C ILE A 108 -13.72 -0.71 21.22
N LEU A 109 -13.68 -0.33 22.51
CA LEU A 109 -14.60 -0.86 23.53
C LEU A 109 -16.08 -0.67 23.20
N ASP A 110 -16.44 0.45 22.57
CA ASP A 110 -17.83 0.73 22.20
C ASP A 110 -18.27 0.00 20.91
N PHE A 111 -17.32 -0.35 20.01
CA PHE A 111 -17.57 -1.28 18.91
C PHE A 111 -17.76 -2.72 19.43
N LEU A 112 -16.98 -3.16 20.42
CA LEU A 112 -17.21 -4.44 21.11
C LEU A 112 -18.58 -4.47 21.79
N LYS A 113 -19.00 -3.36 22.43
CA LYS A 113 -20.32 -3.20 23.04
C LYS A 113 -21.45 -3.15 22.01
N LEU A 114 -21.20 -2.62 20.81
CA LEU A 114 -22.17 -2.61 19.70
C LEU A 114 -22.44 -4.03 19.16
N LEU A 115 -21.39 -4.82 18.93
CA LEU A 115 -21.54 -6.19 18.42
C LEU A 115 -22.00 -7.18 19.50
N TYR A 116 -21.49 -7.01 20.73
CA TYR A 116 -21.69 -7.91 21.86
C TYR A 116 -22.04 -7.14 23.15
N PRO A 117 -23.25 -6.53 23.24
CA PRO A 117 -23.65 -5.73 24.40
C PRO A 117 -23.69 -6.52 25.71
N ASP A 118 -24.04 -7.81 25.61
CA ASP A 118 -24.22 -8.75 26.72
C ASP A 118 -22.99 -9.62 27.03
N ALA A 119 -21.89 -9.49 26.28
CA ALA A 119 -20.66 -10.21 26.58
C ALA A 119 -20.04 -9.74 27.91
N PRO A 120 -19.74 -10.66 28.85
CA PRO A 120 -18.93 -10.37 30.02
C PRO A 120 -17.54 -9.85 29.65
N ARG A 121 -17.01 -8.97 30.49
CA ARG A 121 -15.70 -8.34 30.33
C ARG A 121 -14.83 -8.69 31.53
N VAL A 122 -13.55 -8.95 31.28
CA VAL A 122 -12.53 -9.10 32.33
C VAL A 122 -11.46 -8.06 32.06
N ILE A 123 -11.19 -7.14 32.99
CA ILE A 123 -10.12 -6.14 32.86
C ILE A 123 -8.98 -6.54 33.80
N LEU A 124 -7.81 -6.86 33.22
CA LEU A 124 -6.60 -7.16 33.97
C LEU A 124 -5.67 -5.94 34.05
N PHE A 125 -5.68 -5.29 35.21
CA PHE A 125 -4.71 -4.26 35.57
C PHE A 125 -3.39 -4.87 36.08
N ARG A 126 -2.33 -4.06 36.05
CA ARG A 126 -1.00 -4.34 36.59
C ARG A 126 -0.36 -3.00 36.91
N ASN A 127 0.51 -2.95 37.92
CA ASN A 127 1.31 -1.78 38.26
C ASN A 127 1.93 -1.13 36.99
N PRO A 128 1.66 0.16 36.70
CA PRO A 128 2.16 0.83 35.49
C PRO A 128 3.69 0.89 35.39
N TYR A 129 4.42 1.01 36.51
CA TYR A 129 5.88 0.93 36.53
C TYR A 129 6.36 -0.47 36.11
N ALA A 130 5.65 -1.53 36.52
CA ALA A 130 5.92 -2.90 36.10
C ALA A 130 5.58 -3.16 34.61
N ILE A 131 4.57 -2.48 34.06
CA ILE A 131 4.30 -2.48 32.62
C ILE A 131 5.45 -1.77 31.87
N ALA A 132 5.84 -0.56 32.28
CA ALA A 132 6.91 0.21 31.65
C ALA A 132 8.27 -0.51 31.66
N ALA A 133 8.69 -1.08 32.79
CA ALA A 133 9.88 -1.92 32.88
C ALA A 133 9.81 -3.14 31.94
N SER A 134 8.64 -3.75 31.83
CA SER A 134 8.40 -4.89 30.92
C SER A 134 8.45 -4.49 29.44
N LEU A 135 7.99 -3.28 29.08
CA LEU A 135 8.13 -2.70 27.73
C LEU A 135 9.61 -2.43 27.41
N LYS A 136 10.32 -1.73 28.30
CA LYS A 136 11.76 -1.45 28.20
C LYS A 136 12.58 -2.74 28.02
N ARG A 137 12.43 -3.70 28.93
CA ARG A 137 13.21 -4.96 28.94
C ARG A 137 12.86 -5.92 27.79
N THR A 138 11.63 -5.89 27.28
CA THR A 138 11.17 -6.89 26.29
C THR A 138 11.19 -6.36 24.85
N TRP A 139 10.97 -5.06 24.66
CA TRP A 139 10.80 -4.43 23.33
C TRP A 139 11.71 -3.21 23.10
N ALA A 140 12.65 -2.93 24.01
CA ALA A 140 13.58 -1.79 23.93
C ALA A 140 12.89 -0.41 23.81
N VAL A 141 11.66 -0.29 24.34
CA VAL A 141 10.90 0.97 24.35
C VAL A 141 11.56 1.95 25.34
N PRO A 142 11.95 3.16 24.91
CA PRO A 142 12.40 4.20 25.84
C PRO A 142 11.22 4.68 26.69
N VAL A 143 11.44 4.83 28.00
CA VAL A 143 10.38 5.20 28.96
C VAL A 143 10.31 6.71 29.18
N THR A 144 11.40 7.44 28.96
CA THR A 144 11.46 8.91 29.05
C THR A 144 10.84 9.60 27.83
N PRO A 145 10.05 10.68 27.98
CA PRO A 145 9.31 11.29 26.85
C PRO A 145 10.14 12.21 25.95
N SER A 146 11.38 12.53 26.33
CA SER A 146 12.32 13.31 25.50
C SER A 146 12.63 12.57 24.21
N ASP A 147 12.14 13.10 23.09
CA ASP A 147 12.41 12.66 21.73
C ASP A 147 12.08 11.17 21.44
N SER A 148 11.01 10.67 22.06
CA SER A 148 10.52 9.30 21.80
C SER A 148 10.04 9.17 20.34
N ALA A 149 10.87 8.54 19.50
CA ALA A 149 10.66 8.48 18.06
C ALA A 149 9.28 7.90 17.65
N PRO A 150 8.69 8.29 16.50
CA PRO A 150 7.34 7.88 16.07
C PRO A 150 7.08 6.36 15.98
N ALA A 151 8.13 5.54 16.00
CA ALA A 151 8.06 4.09 16.09
C ALA A 151 7.61 3.59 17.48
N TYR A 152 7.92 4.32 18.57
CA TYR A 152 7.71 3.87 19.96
C TYR A 152 6.44 4.44 20.61
N ALA A 153 5.91 5.56 20.10
CA ALA A 153 4.67 6.15 20.56
C ALA A 153 3.45 5.19 20.66
N PRO A 154 3.24 4.17 19.79
CA PRO A 154 2.17 3.19 19.97
C PRO A 154 2.21 2.40 21.29
N TYR A 155 3.38 2.26 21.91
CA TYR A 155 3.57 1.49 23.15
C TYR A 155 3.42 2.36 24.41
N LEU A 156 3.74 3.65 24.33
CA LEU A 156 3.49 4.61 25.41
C LEU A 156 2.02 5.05 25.43
N ALA A 157 1.36 5.11 24.26
CA ALA A 157 -0.09 5.34 24.15
C ALA A 157 -0.93 4.30 24.93
N ASP A 158 -0.45 3.06 25.09
CA ASP A 158 -1.11 2.05 25.93
C ASP A 158 -1.21 2.51 27.41
N LEU A 159 -0.19 3.19 27.93
CA LEU A 159 -0.18 3.74 29.29
C LEU A 159 -0.91 5.08 29.38
N ILE A 160 -0.67 5.98 28.42
CA ILE A 160 -1.16 7.37 28.46
C ILE A 160 -2.66 7.47 28.12
N LEU A 161 -3.13 6.68 27.14
CA LEU A 161 -4.51 6.68 26.64
C LEU A 161 -5.25 5.39 27.01
N GLY A 162 -4.61 4.22 26.83
CA GLY A 162 -5.25 2.93 27.08
C GLY A 162 -5.60 2.66 28.55
N LEU A 163 -4.72 3.03 29.48
CA LEU A 163 -4.94 2.83 30.92
C LEU A 163 -6.16 3.60 31.47
N PRO A 164 -6.32 4.93 31.27
CA PRO A 164 -7.50 5.64 31.77
C PRO A 164 -8.79 5.16 31.10
N ILE A 165 -8.76 4.80 29.81
CA ILE A 165 -9.93 4.27 29.09
C ILE A 165 -10.40 2.94 29.70
N LEU A 166 -9.49 2.04 30.07
CA LEU A 166 -9.83 0.80 30.78
C LEU A 166 -10.28 1.07 32.23
N ALA A 167 -9.60 1.96 32.94
CA ALA A 167 -9.96 2.35 34.31
C ALA A 167 -11.39 2.92 34.39
N ALA A 168 -11.83 3.69 33.39
CA ALA A 168 -13.18 4.24 33.29
C ALA A 168 -14.29 3.18 33.06
N ARG A 169 -13.95 1.93 32.74
CA ARG A 169 -14.91 0.82 32.49
C ARG A 169 -14.84 -0.29 33.55
N ARG A 170 -14.05 -0.11 34.61
CA ARG A 170 -13.88 -1.06 35.71
C ARG A 170 -15.16 -1.26 36.55
N ASP A 171 -15.97 -0.20 36.67
CA ASP A 171 -17.17 -0.14 37.52
C ASP A 171 -18.47 -0.48 36.73
N ASP A 172 -18.33 -0.96 35.49
CA ASP A 172 -19.44 -1.50 34.67
C ASP A 172 -19.92 -2.83 35.30
N PRO A 173 -21.23 -3.02 35.58
CA PRO A 173 -21.75 -4.25 36.18
C PRO A 173 -21.48 -5.56 35.41
N ARG A 174 -21.00 -5.49 34.17
CA ARG A 174 -20.57 -6.65 33.36
C ARG A 174 -19.04 -6.83 33.30
N THR A 175 -18.28 -6.05 34.07
CA THR A 175 -16.82 -6.12 34.18
C THR A 175 -16.38 -6.81 35.47
N GLN A 176 -15.65 -7.91 35.35
CA GLN A 176 -14.80 -8.43 36.43
C GLN A 176 -13.43 -7.75 36.36
N VAL A 177 -13.02 -7.08 37.44
CA VAL A 177 -11.66 -6.55 37.57
C VAL A 177 -10.74 -7.62 38.14
N VAL A 178 -9.51 -7.69 37.64
CA VAL A 178 -8.43 -8.53 38.18
C VAL A 178 -7.16 -7.69 38.27
N TYR A 179 -6.39 -7.87 39.32
CA TYR A 179 -5.06 -7.29 39.46
C TYR A 179 -4.01 -8.39 39.23
N TYR A 180 -3.01 -8.12 38.40
CA TYR A 180 -1.94 -9.06 38.08
C TYR A 180 -1.19 -9.52 39.35
N GLU A 181 -1.00 -8.59 40.28
CA GLU A 181 -0.33 -8.81 41.56
C GLU A 181 -1.09 -9.86 42.41
N GLU A 182 -2.42 -9.73 42.55
CA GLU A 182 -3.27 -10.74 43.20
C GLU A 182 -3.31 -12.06 42.40
N LEU A 183 -3.37 -12.00 41.07
CA LEU A 183 -3.40 -13.18 40.20
C LEU A 183 -2.12 -14.04 40.30
N VAL A 184 -0.96 -13.47 40.62
CA VAL A 184 0.26 -14.25 40.92
C VAL A 184 0.42 -14.56 42.41
N ALA A 185 -0.28 -13.83 43.29
CA ALA A 185 -0.37 -14.14 44.72
C ALA A 185 -1.23 -15.40 44.96
N ASP A 186 -2.49 -15.41 44.55
CA ASP A 186 -3.37 -16.59 44.61
C ASP A 186 -4.04 -16.86 43.25
N PRO A 187 -3.32 -17.53 42.33
CA PRO A 187 -3.86 -17.80 41.00
C PRO A 187 -5.11 -18.67 41.02
N LEU A 188 -5.26 -19.56 42.02
CA LEU A 188 -6.41 -20.47 42.08
C LEU A 188 -7.67 -19.73 42.53
N ARG A 189 -7.57 -18.85 43.52
CA ARG A 189 -8.66 -17.97 43.95
C ARG A 189 -9.09 -17.02 42.83
N GLU A 190 -8.16 -16.26 42.25
CA GLU A 190 -8.52 -15.21 41.29
C GLU A 190 -9.08 -15.77 39.97
N VAL A 191 -8.51 -16.88 39.45
CA VAL A 191 -9.09 -17.56 38.28
C VAL A 191 -10.49 -18.11 38.59
N ARG A 192 -10.73 -18.63 39.80
CA ARG A 192 -12.07 -19.08 40.22
C ARG A 192 -13.08 -17.92 40.34
N CYS A 193 -12.66 -16.78 40.88
CA CYS A 193 -13.49 -15.57 40.91
C CYS A 193 -13.89 -15.16 39.48
N VAL A 194 -12.96 -15.15 38.53
CA VAL A 194 -13.27 -14.85 37.12
C VAL A 194 -14.19 -15.91 36.49
N VAL A 195 -13.94 -17.20 36.68
CA VAL A 195 -14.82 -18.28 36.16
C VAL A 195 -16.25 -18.13 36.67
N SER A 196 -16.42 -17.83 37.97
CA SER A 196 -17.73 -17.56 38.57
C SER A 196 -18.39 -16.29 38.03
N ALA A 197 -17.62 -15.22 37.78
CA ALA A 197 -18.14 -13.97 37.21
C ALA A 197 -18.52 -14.11 35.72
N LEU A 198 -17.90 -15.05 35.00
CA LEU A 198 -18.30 -15.45 33.65
C LEU A 198 -19.54 -16.38 33.63
N GLY A 199 -20.05 -16.80 34.79
CA GLY A 199 -21.23 -17.66 34.92
C GLY A 199 -20.96 -19.17 34.89
N TYR A 200 -19.71 -19.59 35.11
CA TYR A 200 -19.27 -21.00 35.09
C TYR A 200 -18.89 -21.50 36.49
N ASP A 201 -18.81 -22.83 36.67
CA ASP A 201 -18.50 -23.43 37.98
C ASP A 201 -17.01 -23.25 38.36
N PRO A 202 -16.68 -22.51 39.43
CA PRO A 202 -15.29 -22.37 39.89
C PRO A 202 -14.65 -23.72 40.30
N ALA A 203 -15.42 -24.75 40.64
CA ALA A 203 -14.86 -26.08 40.90
C ALA A 203 -14.24 -26.72 39.65
N GLY A 204 -14.63 -26.30 38.44
CA GLY A 204 -14.04 -26.73 37.17
C GLY A 204 -12.57 -26.31 36.95
N ILE A 205 -12.04 -25.40 37.79
CA ILE A 205 -10.59 -25.14 37.90
C ILE A 205 -10.07 -25.85 39.15
N THR A 206 -9.23 -26.86 38.96
CA THR A 206 -8.66 -27.70 40.03
C THR A 206 -7.17 -27.46 40.28
N SER A 207 -6.48 -26.80 39.35
CA SER A 207 -5.05 -26.47 39.38
C SER A 207 -4.79 -25.18 38.59
N THR A 208 -3.60 -24.60 38.75
CA THR A 208 -3.09 -23.46 37.96
C THR A 208 -1.66 -23.69 37.44
N THR A 209 -1.26 -24.96 37.32
CA THR A 209 -0.02 -25.38 36.65
C THR A 209 -0.05 -25.01 35.16
N LEU A 210 1.06 -24.49 34.63
CA LEU A 210 1.17 -24.02 33.23
C LEU A 210 1.43 -25.17 32.23
N GLY A 211 0.72 -26.29 32.41
CA GLY A 211 0.84 -27.48 31.56
C GLY A 211 0.21 -27.27 30.18
N SER A 212 0.78 -27.91 29.15
CA SER A 212 0.28 -27.88 27.77
C SER A 212 0.22 -26.47 27.15
N THR A 213 1.38 -25.81 27.04
CA THR A 213 1.55 -24.54 26.32
C THR A 213 1.76 -24.68 24.81
N ASP A 214 1.60 -25.89 24.25
CA ASP A 214 1.99 -26.19 22.87
C ASP A 214 1.19 -25.40 21.81
N TYR A 215 -0.07 -25.08 22.08
CA TYR A 215 -0.88 -24.19 21.24
C TYR A 215 -0.29 -22.77 21.09
N LEU A 216 0.50 -22.30 22.07
CA LEU A 216 1.25 -21.04 22.00
C LEU A 216 2.59 -21.19 21.29
N ARG A 217 3.16 -22.41 21.19
CA ARG A 217 4.41 -22.64 20.42
C ARG A 217 4.20 -22.46 18.92
N SER A 218 3.02 -22.85 18.42
CA SER A 218 2.58 -22.63 17.03
C SER A 218 2.07 -21.20 16.75
N ALA A 219 1.83 -20.39 17.77
CA ALA A 219 1.27 -19.05 17.64
C ALA A 219 2.32 -18.01 17.23
N LYS A 220 1.87 -16.97 16.50
CA LYS A 220 2.67 -15.77 16.19
C LYS A 220 2.59 -14.69 17.30
N PHE A 221 1.51 -14.68 18.07
CA PHE A 221 1.17 -13.64 19.05
C PHE A 221 0.90 -14.22 20.44
N GLY A 222 0.94 -13.38 21.48
CA GLY A 222 0.96 -13.79 22.89
C GLY A 222 2.35 -13.71 23.53
N ASP A 223 2.41 -13.65 24.87
CA ASP A 223 3.67 -13.48 25.60
C ASP A 223 4.49 -14.78 25.68
N ARG A 224 5.59 -14.85 24.90
CA ARG A 224 6.45 -16.04 24.82
C ARG A 224 7.14 -16.42 26.13
N LYS A 225 7.19 -15.53 27.14
CA LYS A 225 7.76 -15.83 28.48
C LYS A 225 7.02 -16.98 29.21
N ILE A 226 5.74 -17.22 28.91
CA ILE A 226 4.99 -18.35 29.47
C ILE A 226 5.47 -19.72 28.95
N LEU A 227 6.30 -19.76 27.90
CA LEU A 227 6.93 -20.99 27.40
C LEU A 227 8.20 -21.39 28.19
N SER A 228 8.68 -20.54 29.09
CA SER A 228 9.91 -20.75 29.88
C SER A 228 9.69 -21.11 31.35
N THR A 229 8.44 -21.16 31.83
CA THR A 229 8.12 -21.59 33.21
C THR A 229 6.95 -22.59 33.21
N ASN A 230 6.98 -23.55 34.14
CA ASN A 230 5.87 -24.49 34.37
C ASN A 230 4.92 -24.03 35.51
N THR A 231 5.30 -22.96 36.20
CA THR A 231 4.64 -22.39 37.38
C THR A 231 4.36 -20.90 37.17
N VAL A 232 3.30 -20.41 37.80
CA VAL A 232 3.07 -18.96 37.94
C VAL A 232 4.20 -18.37 38.80
N ASP A 233 4.78 -17.26 38.35
CA ASP A 233 5.95 -16.64 38.98
C ASP A 233 5.59 -15.29 39.61
N ARG A 234 6.10 -15.05 40.83
CA ARG A 234 5.91 -13.81 41.61
C ARG A 234 7.11 -12.85 41.53
N HIS A 235 8.29 -13.29 41.08
CA HIS A 235 9.45 -12.39 40.93
C HIS A 235 9.16 -11.14 40.06
N PRO A 236 8.30 -11.19 39.01
CA PRO A 236 7.98 -10.02 38.20
C PRO A 236 7.15 -8.91 38.86
N ILE A 237 6.75 -9.03 40.13
CA ILE A 237 6.01 -7.97 40.85
C ILE A 237 6.91 -6.75 41.09
N ASP A 238 8.06 -6.96 41.74
CA ASP A 238 8.98 -5.90 42.19
C ASP A 238 10.14 -5.62 41.23
N GLU A 239 10.28 -6.43 40.18
CA GLU A 239 11.35 -6.36 39.17
C GLU A 239 11.64 -4.94 38.64
N TRP A 240 10.62 -4.09 38.55
CA TRP A 240 10.71 -2.72 38.02
C TRP A 240 11.58 -1.79 38.87
N LYS A 241 11.66 -2.02 40.19
CA LYS A 241 12.42 -1.21 41.16
C LYS A 241 13.93 -1.23 40.88
N ALA A 242 14.41 -2.24 40.15
CA ALA A 242 15.80 -2.38 39.69
C ALA A 242 15.97 -2.23 38.17
N GLN A 243 14.89 -1.94 37.41
CA GLN A 243 14.91 -1.83 35.94
C GLN A 243 14.61 -0.43 35.41
N LEU A 244 13.94 0.42 36.22
CA LEU A 244 13.73 1.83 35.93
C LEU A 244 14.71 2.70 36.73
N THR A 245 15.16 3.81 36.15
CA THR A 245 15.81 4.90 36.89
C THR A 245 14.76 5.82 37.53
N VAL A 246 15.17 6.77 38.38
CA VAL A 246 14.26 7.74 39.00
C VAL A 246 13.60 8.63 37.95
N GLU A 247 14.32 8.98 36.88
CA GLU A 247 13.82 9.76 35.75
C GLU A 247 12.78 8.98 34.92
N GLU A 248 12.96 7.65 34.77
CA GLU A 248 11.97 6.79 34.12
C GLU A 248 10.75 6.53 35.00
N MET A 249 10.92 6.41 36.32
CA MET A 249 9.80 6.36 37.26
C MET A 249 9.02 7.68 37.24
N GLN A 250 9.71 8.83 37.24
CA GLN A 250 9.07 10.14 37.06
C GLN A 250 8.33 10.23 35.72
N ALA A 251 8.91 9.74 34.63
CA ALA A 251 8.23 9.71 33.33
C ALA A 251 6.93 8.88 33.35
N VAL A 252 6.92 7.71 34.02
CA VAL A 252 5.70 6.91 34.18
C VAL A 252 4.67 7.63 35.04
N THR A 253 5.09 8.29 36.14
CA THR A 253 4.21 9.11 36.97
C THR A 253 3.59 10.26 36.16
N ASP A 254 4.40 11.00 35.41
CA ASP A 254 3.96 12.10 34.53
C ASP A 254 2.98 11.60 33.45
N MET A 255 3.26 10.45 32.82
CA MET A 255 2.41 9.84 31.78
C MET A 255 1.06 9.28 32.29
N VAL A 256 1.03 8.74 33.51
CA VAL A 256 -0.15 8.05 34.06
C VAL A 256 -1.03 8.98 34.90
N GLY A 257 -0.41 9.83 35.73
CA GLY A 257 -1.08 10.68 36.71
C GLY A 257 -1.25 9.99 38.07
N THR A 258 -1.03 10.73 39.15
CA THR A 258 -1.11 10.25 40.53
C THR A 258 -2.53 9.86 40.94
N GLU A 259 -3.55 10.64 40.54
CA GLU A 259 -4.97 10.27 40.74
C GLU A 259 -5.29 8.90 40.11
N LEU A 260 -4.77 8.59 38.92
CA LEU A 260 -5.04 7.32 38.24
C LEU A 260 -4.31 6.15 38.91
N LEU A 261 -3.10 6.36 39.46
CA LEU A 261 -2.40 5.35 40.27
C LEU A 261 -3.20 5.02 41.54
N PHE A 262 -3.68 6.03 42.27
CA PHE A 262 -4.47 5.84 43.50
C PHE A 262 -5.82 5.20 43.18
N LYS A 263 -6.50 5.68 42.15
CA LYS A 263 -7.75 5.10 41.65
C LYS A 263 -7.60 3.61 41.33
N LEU A 264 -6.44 3.17 40.86
CA LEU A 264 -6.14 1.76 40.56
C LEU A 264 -5.52 0.98 41.74
N GLY A 265 -5.39 1.57 42.93
CA GLY A 265 -4.88 0.89 44.14
C GLY A 265 -3.36 0.78 44.22
N TYR A 266 -2.62 1.66 43.56
CA TYR A 266 -1.15 1.71 43.52
C TYR A 266 -0.55 2.88 44.32
N GLU A 267 -1.24 3.34 45.39
CA GLU A 267 -0.76 4.37 46.33
C GLU A 267 0.61 4.02 46.91
N ARG A 268 0.79 2.76 47.31
CA ARG A 268 2.01 2.30 47.98
C ARG A 268 3.21 2.31 47.04
N GLU A 269 3.04 1.85 45.80
CA GLU A 269 4.06 1.88 44.77
C GLU A 269 4.45 3.33 44.44
N TYR A 270 3.48 4.25 44.46
CA TYR A 270 3.74 5.68 44.35
C TYR A 270 4.54 6.24 45.54
N GLU A 271 4.18 5.92 46.79
CA GLU A 271 4.97 6.27 47.98
C GLU A 271 6.40 5.70 47.93
N GLU A 272 6.59 4.52 47.32
CA GLU A 272 7.89 3.89 47.13
C GLU A 272 8.74 4.64 46.09
N VAL A 273 8.19 5.15 44.98
CA VAL A 273 8.95 6.01 44.05
C VAL A 273 9.17 7.43 44.56
N CYS A 274 8.25 7.98 45.35
CA CYS A 274 8.46 9.26 46.03
C CYS A 274 9.66 9.21 46.98
N ARG A 275 9.85 8.10 47.69
CA ARG A 275 11.05 7.84 48.51
C ARG A 275 12.32 7.63 47.67
N ALA A 276 12.21 7.35 46.37
CA ALA A 276 13.34 7.30 45.44
C ALA A 276 13.65 8.65 44.77
N GLY A 277 12.83 9.69 44.98
CA GLY A 277 13.05 11.04 44.44
C GLY A 277 12.08 11.50 43.35
N VAL A 278 11.05 10.69 43.03
CA VAL A 278 9.93 11.13 42.17
C VAL A 278 9.07 12.15 42.91
N ILE A 279 8.48 13.10 42.18
CA ILE A 279 7.54 14.10 42.72
C ILE A 279 6.25 14.14 41.90
N ASP A 280 5.14 14.53 42.52
CA ASP A 280 3.97 14.94 41.75
C ASP A 280 4.27 16.26 41.04
N ARG A 281 4.06 16.31 39.72
CA ARG A 281 4.19 17.53 38.91
C ARG A 281 2.84 18.17 38.59
N GLY A 282 1.75 17.60 39.11
CA GLY A 282 0.37 18.06 38.94
C GLY A 282 -0.28 17.52 37.68
N GLU A 283 -1.62 17.39 37.76
CA GLU A 283 -2.50 16.89 36.69
C GLU A 283 -2.20 17.51 35.32
N ALA A 284 -1.89 18.81 35.27
CA ALA A 284 -1.57 19.54 34.04
C ALA A 284 -0.40 18.92 33.23
N VAL A 285 0.58 18.30 33.89
CA VAL A 285 1.68 17.59 33.19
C VAL A 285 1.17 16.29 32.57
N THR A 286 0.32 15.54 33.28
CA THR A 286 -0.31 14.33 32.75
C THR A 286 -1.29 14.65 31.63
N GLN A 287 -2.12 15.66 31.80
CA GLN A 287 -3.07 16.11 30.78
C GLN A 287 -2.34 16.56 29.51
N ARG A 288 -1.22 17.29 29.62
CA ARG A 288 -0.37 17.62 28.46
C ARG A 288 0.19 16.37 27.76
N HIS A 289 0.58 15.32 28.50
CA HIS A 289 0.97 14.05 27.88
C HIS A 289 -0.22 13.39 27.15
N ARG A 290 -1.42 13.39 27.76
CA ARG A 290 -2.63 12.89 27.09
C ARG A 290 -2.94 13.67 25.83
N GLU A 291 -2.92 15.00 25.85
CA GLU A 291 -3.20 15.87 24.69
C GLU A 291 -2.21 15.68 23.53
N VAL A 292 -0.91 15.60 23.83
CA VAL A 292 0.13 15.35 22.81
C VAL A 292 -0.05 13.96 22.19
N PHE A 293 -0.26 12.93 23.01
CA PHE A 293 -0.45 11.57 22.50
C PHE A 293 -1.80 11.38 21.80
N GLN A 294 -2.87 12.04 22.27
CA GLN A 294 -4.18 12.03 21.63
C GLN A 294 -4.11 12.72 20.28
N THR A 295 -3.47 13.90 20.19
CA THR A 295 -3.27 14.61 18.92
C THR A 295 -2.45 13.77 17.94
N TRP A 296 -1.38 13.11 18.39
CA TRP A 296 -0.60 12.19 17.57
C TRP A 296 -1.41 10.95 17.13
N TRP A 297 -2.23 10.40 18.03
CA TRP A 297 -3.09 9.25 17.79
C TRP A 297 -4.20 9.55 16.79
N ASP A 298 -4.81 10.72 16.93
CA ASP A 298 -5.85 11.24 16.05
C ASP A 298 -5.27 11.66 14.71
N LEU A 299 -4.07 12.25 14.62
CA LEU A 299 -3.39 12.43 13.33
C LEU A 299 -3.14 11.09 12.65
N ARG A 300 -2.70 10.05 13.40
CA ARG A 300 -2.49 8.70 12.85
C ARG A 300 -3.79 8.00 12.44
N SER A 301 -4.94 8.40 13.00
CA SER A 301 -6.27 7.87 12.70
C SER A 301 -7.01 8.65 11.60
N ASN A 302 -6.83 9.98 11.58
CA ASN A 302 -7.57 10.97 10.79
C ASN A 302 -6.75 11.51 9.61
N LEU A 303 -5.52 11.04 9.39
CA LEU A 303 -4.87 11.00 8.06
C LEU A 303 -5.66 10.19 7.00
N LYS A 304 -6.95 9.90 7.25
CA LYS A 304 -7.93 9.32 6.34
C LYS A 304 -9.30 10.03 6.33
N ILE A 305 -9.54 11.02 7.20
CA ILE A 305 -10.78 11.81 7.26
C ILE A 305 -10.43 13.28 7.52
N ALA A 306 -10.53 14.12 6.49
CA ALA A 306 -10.13 15.53 6.57
C ALA A 306 -11.04 16.46 5.74
N GLU A 307 -12.35 16.18 5.67
CA GLU A 307 -13.31 17.12 5.06
C GLU A 307 -14.75 16.98 5.62
N THR A 308 -14.95 17.23 6.92
CA THR A 308 -16.31 17.41 7.48
C THR A 308 -16.35 18.28 8.74
N THR A 309 -17.39 19.12 8.83
CA THR A 309 -17.88 19.88 10.01
C THR A 309 -17.00 20.98 10.61
N SER A 310 -17.53 22.19 10.56
CA SER A 310 -17.07 23.41 11.23
C SER A 310 -17.55 23.53 12.68
N ILE A 311 -16.90 24.40 13.46
CA ILE A 311 -17.14 24.67 14.89
C ILE A 311 -18.43 25.47 15.14
N SER A 312 -19.06 25.23 16.30
CA SER A 312 -19.96 26.17 17.00
C SER A 312 -19.49 26.34 18.45
N ALA A 313 -19.61 27.54 19.03
CA ALA A 313 -18.99 27.92 20.31
C ALA A 313 -20.01 28.11 21.49
N ASP A 314 -19.58 28.83 22.54
CA ASP A 314 -20.32 29.27 23.77
C ASP A 314 -20.38 28.21 24.92
N VAL A 315 -20.29 28.48 26.25
CA VAL A 315 -20.37 29.72 27.11
C VAL A 315 -19.41 29.67 28.35
N ASN A 316 -19.07 30.87 28.86
CA ASN A 316 -18.32 31.43 30.02
C ASN A 316 -18.37 30.91 31.52
N ASP A 317 -17.43 31.48 32.36
CA ASP A 317 -17.52 32.00 33.78
C ASP A 317 -17.10 31.26 35.12
N GLN A 318 -16.14 31.91 35.87
CA GLN A 318 -16.01 32.29 37.34
C GLN A 318 -16.11 31.30 38.58
N TYR A 319 -15.64 31.56 39.83
CA TYR A 319 -14.53 32.39 40.46
C TYR A 319 -14.38 32.27 42.05
N ASP A 320 -13.17 31.94 42.59
CA ASP A 320 -12.50 32.35 43.90
C ASP A 320 -12.98 31.82 45.33
N PRO A 321 -12.53 32.27 46.56
CA PRO A 321 -11.66 31.45 47.48
C PRO A 321 -11.94 31.39 49.05
N THR A 322 -10.90 31.00 49.85
CA THR A 322 -10.83 30.57 51.30
C THR A 322 -10.71 31.63 52.44
N PRO A 323 -10.74 31.25 53.77
CA PRO A 323 -9.69 31.69 54.75
C PRO A 323 -9.36 30.79 56.02
N ARG A 324 -8.52 31.31 56.96
CA ARG A 324 -7.66 30.70 58.07
C ARG A 324 -8.21 30.75 59.55
N VAL A 325 -7.45 30.26 60.60
CA VAL A 325 -6.97 31.03 61.85
C VAL A 325 -6.49 30.26 63.18
N LYS A 326 -5.30 30.64 63.74
CA LYS A 326 -4.74 30.73 65.17
C LYS A 326 -4.49 29.54 66.19
N ALA A 327 -3.70 29.84 67.26
CA ALA A 327 -3.22 28.96 68.37
C ALA A 327 -2.74 29.70 69.68
N GLN A 328 -2.55 28.99 70.82
CA GLN A 328 -1.81 29.32 72.10
C GLN A 328 -1.84 28.08 73.08
N GLY A 329 -1.20 27.95 74.28
CA GLY A 329 -0.36 28.77 75.21
C GLY A 329 0.22 27.92 76.40
N LEU A 330 0.86 28.50 77.46
CA LEU A 330 1.62 27.77 78.53
C LEU A 330 1.69 28.47 79.93
N SER A 331 1.97 27.72 81.03
CA SER A 331 2.97 28.00 82.13
C SER A 331 2.65 27.38 83.53
N SER A 332 3.68 27.10 84.36
CA SER A 332 3.62 26.75 85.81
C SER A 332 4.98 26.96 86.55
N THR A 333 5.10 26.60 87.84
CA THR A 333 6.06 27.13 88.85
C THR A 333 6.88 26.06 89.61
N SER A 334 7.98 26.31 90.35
CA SER A 334 8.65 27.58 90.77
C SER A 334 10.21 27.55 90.86
N LEU A 335 10.84 27.07 91.95
CA LEU A 335 12.08 27.65 92.51
C LEU A 335 13.05 26.72 93.32
N SER A 336 14.25 27.25 93.57
CA SER A 336 15.19 26.98 94.70
C SER A 336 16.05 25.71 94.83
N ILE A 337 16.78 25.37 93.76
CA ILE A 337 18.23 25.04 93.86
C ILE A 337 19.02 26.12 93.07
N LYS A 338 18.44 27.32 92.96
CA LYS A 338 18.66 28.15 91.77
C LYS A 338 19.94 28.97 91.80
N GLU A 339 20.30 29.63 92.90
CA GLU A 339 21.18 30.81 92.84
C GLU A 339 22.66 30.50 92.53
N GLU A 340 23.26 29.43 93.08
CA GLU A 340 24.63 29.02 92.68
C GLU A 340 24.66 28.35 91.29
N ALA A 341 23.58 27.63 90.93
CA ALA A 341 23.42 27.14 89.58
C ALA A 341 23.20 28.30 88.58
N GLN A 342 22.58 29.41 89.02
CA GLN A 342 22.16 30.54 88.19
C GLN A 342 23.37 31.17 87.49
N LEU A 343 24.47 31.41 88.19
CA LEU A 343 25.64 32.09 87.64
C LEU A 343 26.39 31.27 86.59
N LEU A 344 26.56 29.95 86.79
CA LEU A 344 27.10 29.06 85.75
C LEU A 344 26.13 28.97 84.57
N ILE A 345 24.83 28.78 84.85
CA ILE A 345 23.78 28.70 83.83
C ILE A 345 23.62 30.03 83.08
N GLU A 346 23.91 31.19 83.66
CA GLU A 346 23.84 32.48 82.98
C GLU A 346 25.06 32.73 82.09
N SER A 347 26.26 32.30 82.49
CA SER A 347 27.42 32.22 81.59
C SER A 347 27.15 31.28 80.40
N ASP A 348 26.70 30.06 80.66
CA ASP A 348 26.41 29.07 79.62
C ASP A 348 25.24 29.50 78.73
N LYS A 349 24.20 30.12 79.30
CA LYS A 349 23.10 30.73 78.53
C LYS A 349 23.58 31.88 77.67
N GLU A 350 24.42 32.78 78.16
CA GLU A 350 24.86 33.92 77.35
C GLU A 350 25.75 33.44 76.19
N GLN A 351 26.61 32.45 76.43
CA GLN A 351 27.40 31.81 75.38
C GLN A 351 26.50 31.05 74.37
N ALA A 352 25.49 30.31 74.85
CA ALA A 352 24.52 29.64 74.00
C ALA A 352 23.63 30.63 73.21
N LEU A 353 23.26 31.77 73.79
CA LEU A 353 22.46 32.81 73.13
C LEU A 353 23.28 33.52 72.04
N ARG A 354 24.58 33.77 72.28
CA ARG A 354 25.50 34.30 71.27
C ARG A 354 25.67 33.32 70.11
N LEU A 355 25.79 32.02 70.38
CA LEU A 355 25.84 30.97 69.35
C LEU A 355 24.51 30.86 68.58
N ALA A 356 23.38 30.86 69.27
CA ALA A 356 22.05 30.81 68.64
C ALA A 356 21.75 32.05 67.80
N ASN A 357 22.18 33.24 68.23
CA ASN A 357 22.07 34.47 67.43
C ASN A 357 22.94 34.39 66.17
N ALA A 358 24.19 33.91 66.27
CA ALA A 358 25.04 33.71 65.10
C ALA A 358 24.46 32.67 64.11
N GLU A 359 23.85 31.58 64.61
CA GLU A 359 23.13 30.62 63.76
C GLU A 359 21.89 31.27 63.09
N LEU A 360 21.13 32.08 63.82
CA LEU A 360 19.97 32.82 63.29
C LEU A 360 20.38 33.86 62.25
N GLU A 361 21.48 34.59 62.45
CA GLU A 361 22.04 35.53 61.48
C GLU A 361 22.52 34.81 60.21
N GLN A 362 23.22 33.68 60.36
CA GLN A 362 23.64 32.84 59.23
C GLN A 362 22.43 32.28 58.45
N ARG A 363 21.39 31.85 59.14
CA ARG A 363 20.14 31.34 58.54
C ARG A 363 19.32 32.45 57.89
N LEU A 364 19.32 33.67 58.44
CA LEU A 364 18.71 34.84 57.82
C LEU A 364 19.43 35.21 56.53
N ALA A 365 20.76 35.35 56.56
CA ALA A 365 21.56 35.64 55.37
C ALA A 365 21.38 34.56 54.27
N THR A 366 21.28 33.29 54.67
CA THR A 366 20.96 32.19 53.74
C THR A 366 19.57 32.36 53.12
N SER A 367 18.55 32.67 53.94
CA SER A 367 17.17 32.90 53.48
C SER A 367 17.04 34.13 52.56
N GLU A 368 17.84 35.18 52.80
CA GLU A 368 17.87 36.38 51.96
C GLU A 368 18.57 36.13 50.62
N ALA A 369 19.65 35.34 50.59
CA ALA A 369 20.26 34.86 49.35
C ALA A 369 19.29 33.97 48.54
N ASP A 370 18.58 33.06 49.21
CA ASP A 370 17.57 32.19 48.61
C ASP A 370 16.40 33.00 48.01
N ARG A 371 15.98 34.07 48.70
CA ARG A 371 14.99 35.04 48.21
C ARG A 371 15.49 35.82 47.00
N ALA A 372 16.75 36.26 46.99
CA ALA A 372 17.34 36.97 45.87
C ALA A 372 17.41 36.08 44.61
N ALA A 373 17.87 34.84 44.75
CA ALA A 373 17.89 33.86 43.66
C ALA A 373 16.48 33.58 43.09
N ARG A 374 15.47 33.45 43.96
CA ARG A 374 14.07 33.27 43.53
C ARG A 374 13.52 34.49 42.77
N LEU A 375 13.92 35.71 43.14
CA LEU A 375 13.53 36.93 42.44
C LEU A 375 14.17 37.03 41.05
N ASP A 376 15.45 36.67 40.92
CA ASP A 376 16.13 36.64 39.61
C ASP A 376 15.46 35.66 38.64
N VAL A 377 15.10 34.45 39.11
CA VAL A 377 14.33 33.46 38.35
C VAL A 377 12.93 33.98 37.95
N ILE A 378 12.31 34.87 38.73
CA ILE A 378 11.04 35.51 38.35
C ILE A 378 11.28 36.54 37.23
N TYR A 379 12.27 37.42 37.36
CA TYR A 379 12.58 38.40 36.30
C TYR A 379 12.97 37.74 34.97
N GLN A 380 13.72 36.64 35.01
CA GLN A 380 14.03 35.83 33.82
C GLN A 380 12.76 35.24 33.17
N ARG A 381 11.79 34.78 33.98
CA ARG A 381 10.50 34.28 33.49
C ARG A 381 9.63 35.38 32.89
N ASP A 382 9.58 36.56 33.50
CA ASP A 382 8.80 37.69 32.98
C ASP A 382 9.34 38.19 31.63
N SER A 383 10.67 38.15 31.42
CA SER A 383 11.28 38.39 30.11
C SER A 383 10.85 37.34 29.08
N LEU A 384 10.94 36.04 29.41
CA LEU A 384 10.50 34.95 28.54
C LEU A 384 9.01 35.00 28.21
N ILE A 385 8.15 35.37 29.16
CA ILE A 385 6.71 35.59 28.93
C ILE A 385 6.49 36.73 27.94
N THR A 386 7.25 37.82 28.07
CA THR A 386 7.19 38.98 27.15
C THR A 386 7.65 38.61 25.74
N GLU A 387 8.71 37.81 25.60
CA GLU A 387 9.19 37.29 24.32
C GLU A 387 8.15 36.37 23.66
N LEU A 388 7.59 35.42 24.41
CA LEU A 388 6.54 34.50 23.94
C LEU A 388 5.27 35.24 23.52
N GLN A 389 4.85 36.28 24.24
CA GLN A 389 3.69 37.11 23.85
C GLN A 389 3.92 37.86 22.54
N ASN A 390 5.15 38.33 22.29
CA ASN A 390 5.49 38.99 21.03
C ASN A 390 5.50 38.00 19.85
N GLU A 391 6.04 36.78 20.04
CA GLU A 391 6.04 35.76 18.98
C GLU A 391 4.64 35.17 18.73
N MET A 392 3.79 35.01 19.77
CA MET A 392 2.37 34.68 19.60
C MET A 392 1.67 35.69 18.70
N LYS A 393 1.81 36.99 18.99
CA LYS A 393 1.21 38.08 18.19
C LYS A 393 1.72 38.11 16.74
N ARG A 394 2.98 37.72 16.53
CA ARG A 394 3.55 37.56 15.18
C ARG A 394 2.94 36.37 14.44
N LEU A 395 2.77 35.23 15.12
CA LEU A 395 2.15 34.03 14.57
C LEU A 395 0.66 34.25 14.25
N GLU A 396 -0.09 34.98 15.08
CA GLU A 396 -1.46 35.43 14.79
C GLU A 396 -1.53 36.24 13.49
N GLN A 397 -0.58 37.16 13.27
CA GLN A 397 -0.52 37.97 12.05
C GLN A 397 -0.13 37.17 10.80
N VAL A 398 0.74 36.15 10.95
CA VAL A 398 1.05 35.18 9.88
C VAL A 398 -0.18 34.33 9.55
N LEU A 399 -0.89 33.82 10.56
CA LEU A 399 -2.11 33.02 10.38
C LEU A 399 -3.20 33.81 9.64
N ALA A 400 -3.48 35.05 10.07
CA ALA A 400 -4.44 35.92 9.39
C ALA A 400 -4.06 36.20 7.93
N THR A 401 -2.77 36.26 7.61
CA THR A 401 -2.28 36.40 6.22
C THR A 401 -2.49 35.11 5.43
N SER A 402 -2.25 33.95 6.05
CA SER A 402 -2.48 32.63 5.45
C SER A 402 -3.97 32.35 5.18
N ASP A 403 -4.87 32.76 6.07
CA ASP A 403 -6.31 32.58 5.88
C ASP A 403 -6.89 33.53 4.82
N ALA A 404 -6.32 34.72 4.66
CA ALA A 404 -6.63 35.61 3.54
C ALA A 404 -6.23 34.99 2.19
N ASP A 405 -5.03 34.43 2.08
CA ASP A 405 -4.59 33.73 0.86
C ASP A 405 -5.39 32.44 0.60
N ARG A 406 -5.71 31.67 1.65
CA ARG A 406 -6.63 30.52 1.56
C ARG A 406 -7.99 30.93 0.99
N THR A 407 -8.53 32.06 1.45
CA THR A 407 -9.81 32.61 0.95
C THR A 407 -9.73 33.01 -0.52
N ALA A 408 -8.64 33.66 -0.94
CA ALA A 408 -8.40 34.01 -2.34
C ALA A 408 -8.27 32.76 -3.24
N ARG A 409 -7.53 31.73 -2.79
CA ARG A 409 -7.40 30.45 -3.50
C ARG A 409 -8.76 29.74 -3.65
N LEU A 410 -9.59 29.74 -2.61
CA LEU A 410 -10.94 29.17 -2.66
C LEU A 410 -11.84 29.89 -3.68
N GLN A 411 -11.75 31.23 -3.79
CA GLN A 411 -12.48 31.96 -4.82
C GLN A 411 -12.04 31.54 -6.24
N VAL A 412 -10.73 31.43 -6.50
CA VAL A 412 -10.19 30.98 -7.79
C VAL A 412 -10.59 29.54 -8.13
N ILE A 413 -10.75 28.67 -7.12
CA ILE A 413 -11.29 27.30 -7.32
C ILE A 413 -12.76 27.37 -7.75
N ASN A 414 -13.61 28.10 -7.03
CA ASN A 414 -15.03 28.25 -7.36
C ASN A 414 -15.25 28.84 -8.77
N GLU A 415 -14.44 29.83 -9.16
CA GLU A 415 -14.46 30.40 -10.51
C GLU A 415 -14.07 29.38 -11.59
N ARG A 416 -13.09 28.51 -11.32
CA ARG A 416 -12.69 27.42 -12.22
C ARG A 416 -13.73 26.31 -12.31
N ASP A 417 -14.38 25.94 -11.21
CA ASP A 417 -15.43 24.92 -11.22
C ASP A 417 -16.69 25.37 -11.98
N ALA A 418 -17.00 26.67 -11.97
CA ALA A 418 -18.02 27.24 -12.86
C ALA A 418 -17.64 27.09 -14.34
N VAL A 419 -16.37 27.34 -14.71
CA VAL A 419 -15.86 27.13 -16.08
C VAL A 419 -15.86 25.66 -16.47
N ILE A 420 -15.42 24.75 -15.58
CA ILE A 420 -15.45 23.30 -15.81
C ILE A 420 -16.89 22.80 -16.00
N THR A 421 -17.83 23.31 -15.19
CA THR A 421 -19.26 22.98 -15.32
C THR A 421 -19.84 23.43 -16.66
N ARG A 422 -19.49 24.63 -17.13
CA ARG A 422 -19.84 25.13 -18.47
C ARG A 422 -19.25 24.27 -19.58
N LEU A 423 -17.94 23.98 -19.54
CA LEU A 423 -17.26 23.15 -20.55
C LEU A 423 -17.85 21.73 -20.60
N ARG A 424 -18.20 21.14 -19.45
CA ARG A 424 -18.96 19.86 -19.38
C ARG A 424 -20.37 19.97 -19.97
N GLY A 425 -20.96 21.16 -20.08
CA GLY A 425 -22.18 21.40 -20.85
C GLY A 425 -21.91 21.38 -22.35
N GLU A 426 -20.95 22.17 -22.80
CA GLU A 426 -20.55 22.31 -24.22
C GLU A 426 -20.09 20.98 -24.82
N VAL A 427 -19.30 20.18 -24.09
CA VAL A 427 -18.89 18.82 -24.52
C VAL A 427 -20.10 17.89 -24.73
N ARG A 428 -21.08 17.89 -23.82
CA ARG A 428 -22.28 17.03 -23.96
C ARG A 428 -23.19 17.45 -25.12
N GLN A 429 -23.17 18.73 -25.51
CA GLN A 429 -23.85 19.17 -26.73
C GLN A 429 -23.10 18.65 -27.97
N LEU A 430 -21.77 18.79 -28.02
CA LEU A 430 -20.94 18.29 -29.13
C LEU A 430 -21.03 16.75 -29.27
N GLU A 431 -21.11 16.00 -28.17
CA GLU A 431 -21.35 14.55 -28.17
C GLU A 431 -22.70 14.18 -28.82
N GLN A 432 -23.75 14.98 -28.61
CA GLN A 432 -25.05 14.79 -29.26
C GLN A 432 -25.00 15.14 -30.75
N GLU A 433 -24.35 16.24 -31.12
CA GLU A 433 -24.20 16.70 -32.52
C GLU A 433 -23.37 15.70 -33.35
N VAL A 434 -22.26 15.19 -32.80
CA VAL A 434 -21.47 14.09 -33.38
C VAL A 434 -22.30 12.81 -33.49
N GLY A 435 -23.08 12.47 -32.46
CA GLY A 435 -23.99 11.32 -32.48
C GLY A 435 -25.02 11.39 -33.61
N SER A 436 -25.65 12.56 -33.84
CA SER A 436 -26.53 12.76 -34.99
C SER A 436 -25.76 12.62 -36.31
N SER A 437 -24.61 13.27 -36.46
CA SER A 437 -23.80 13.21 -37.68
C SER A 437 -23.35 11.77 -38.01
N GLU A 438 -23.00 10.96 -37.01
CA GLU A 438 -22.69 9.54 -37.23
C GLU A 438 -23.89 8.73 -37.73
N THR A 439 -25.10 9.01 -37.27
CA THR A 439 -26.31 8.31 -37.73
C THR A 439 -26.68 8.70 -39.17
N GLU A 440 -26.53 9.98 -39.53
CA GLU A 440 -26.64 10.44 -40.93
C GLU A 440 -25.56 9.80 -41.82
N ARG A 441 -24.31 9.75 -41.35
CA ARG A 441 -23.19 9.13 -42.07
C ARG A 441 -23.45 7.65 -42.36
N ARG A 442 -23.94 6.88 -41.37
CA ARG A 442 -24.32 5.47 -41.53
C ARG A 442 -25.52 5.28 -42.47
N ALA A 443 -26.50 6.20 -42.46
CA ALA A 443 -27.60 6.19 -43.43
C ALA A 443 -27.08 6.41 -44.87
N GLY A 444 -26.14 7.33 -45.05
CA GLY A 444 -25.44 7.55 -46.33
C GLY A 444 -24.66 6.32 -46.80
N GLU A 445 -23.90 5.67 -45.92
CA GLU A 445 -23.18 4.42 -46.23
C GLU A 445 -24.12 3.30 -46.69
N ASN A 446 -25.28 3.15 -46.05
CA ASN A 446 -26.29 2.16 -46.48
C ASN A 446 -26.84 2.45 -47.88
N VAL A 447 -27.15 3.71 -48.19
CA VAL A 447 -27.61 4.11 -49.54
C VAL A 447 -26.53 3.88 -50.60
N ILE A 448 -25.26 4.12 -50.27
CA ILE A 448 -24.13 3.83 -51.17
C ILE A 448 -24.03 2.32 -51.43
N ASN A 449 -24.12 1.48 -50.39
CA ASN A 449 -24.09 0.02 -50.53
C ASN A 449 -25.26 -0.50 -51.42
N GLU A 450 -26.47 0.02 -51.26
CA GLU A 450 -27.62 -0.31 -52.12
C GLU A 450 -27.40 0.11 -53.59
N GLN A 451 -26.79 1.29 -53.80
CA GLN A 451 -26.40 1.74 -55.14
C GLN A 451 -25.30 0.88 -55.76
N GLU A 452 -24.29 0.45 -54.99
CA GLU A 452 -23.24 -0.46 -55.50
C GLU A 452 -23.81 -1.82 -55.92
N VAL A 453 -24.71 -2.41 -55.13
CA VAL A 453 -25.42 -3.65 -55.50
C VAL A 453 -26.22 -3.46 -56.80
N THR A 454 -26.89 -2.31 -56.94
CA THR A 454 -27.66 -1.96 -58.15
C THR A 454 -26.74 -1.77 -59.37
N ILE A 455 -25.61 -1.09 -59.21
CA ILE A 455 -24.59 -0.91 -60.26
C ILE A 455 -23.98 -2.26 -60.64
N ALA A 456 -23.75 -3.17 -59.69
CA ALA A 456 -23.26 -4.53 -59.96
C ALA A 456 -24.30 -5.41 -60.66
N ALA A 457 -25.60 -5.17 -60.49
CA ALA A 457 -26.65 -5.79 -61.29
C ALA A 457 -26.66 -5.22 -62.73
N LEU A 458 -26.66 -3.90 -62.88
CA LEU A 458 -26.64 -3.23 -64.19
C LEU A 458 -25.41 -3.60 -65.02
N LYS A 459 -24.21 -3.68 -64.42
CA LYS A 459 -22.98 -4.12 -65.11
C LYS A 459 -23.10 -5.54 -65.67
N ARG A 460 -23.72 -6.47 -64.93
CA ARG A 460 -23.98 -7.85 -65.40
C ARG A 460 -24.97 -7.89 -66.56
N GLU A 461 -26.01 -7.05 -66.53
CA GLU A 461 -26.97 -6.96 -67.64
C GLU A 461 -26.35 -6.32 -68.89
N VAL A 462 -25.52 -5.27 -68.74
CA VAL A 462 -24.75 -4.68 -69.85
C VAL A 462 -23.80 -5.72 -70.48
N GLN A 463 -23.11 -6.53 -69.68
CA GLN A 463 -22.31 -7.65 -70.20
C GLN A 463 -23.18 -8.65 -70.98
N ARG A 464 -24.32 -9.08 -70.41
CA ARG A 464 -25.24 -10.02 -71.06
C ARG A 464 -25.75 -9.49 -72.41
N LEU A 465 -26.07 -8.20 -72.49
CA LEU A 465 -26.49 -7.54 -73.73
C LEU A 465 -25.33 -7.43 -74.74
N GLY A 466 -24.10 -7.19 -74.28
CA GLY A 466 -22.90 -7.24 -75.12
C GLY A 466 -22.64 -8.62 -75.73
N GLU A 467 -22.81 -9.69 -74.96
CA GLU A 467 -22.71 -11.07 -75.45
C GLU A 467 -23.81 -11.42 -76.46
N VAL A 468 -25.03 -10.87 -76.31
CA VAL A 468 -26.11 -11.03 -77.28
C VAL A 468 -25.83 -10.24 -78.57
N LEU A 469 -25.31 -9.01 -78.47
CA LEU A 469 -24.92 -8.21 -79.63
C LEU A 469 -23.80 -8.87 -80.43
N ALA A 470 -22.75 -9.36 -79.77
CA ALA A 470 -21.63 -10.05 -80.42
C ALA A 470 -22.07 -11.29 -81.21
N ARG A 471 -23.07 -12.05 -80.71
CA ARG A 471 -23.68 -13.17 -81.46
C ARG A 471 -24.41 -12.68 -82.71
N SER A 472 -25.26 -11.64 -82.56
CA SER A 472 -25.99 -11.03 -83.69
C SER A 472 -25.05 -10.49 -84.78
N GLU A 473 -23.91 -9.90 -84.39
CA GLU A 473 -22.88 -9.44 -85.34
C GLU A 473 -22.16 -10.60 -86.03
N ALA A 474 -21.88 -11.69 -85.32
CA ALA A 474 -21.30 -12.91 -85.89
C ALA A 474 -22.26 -13.59 -86.88
N ASP A 475 -23.55 -13.73 -86.52
CA ASP A 475 -24.60 -14.28 -87.39
C ASP A 475 -24.74 -13.43 -88.67
N ARG A 476 -24.71 -12.10 -88.53
CA ARG A 476 -24.73 -11.16 -89.68
C ARG A 476 -23.47 -11.29 -90.54
N ALA A 477 -22.30 -11.47 -89.94
CA ALA A 477 -21.05 -11.70 -90.69
C ALA A 477 -21.08 -13.02 -91.46
N GLN A 478 -21.64 -14.08 -90.87
CA GLN A 478 -21.84 -15.37 -91.54
C GLN A 478 -22.81 -15.26 -92.73
N GLN A 479 -23.93 -14.55 -92.56
CA GLN A 479 -24.88 -14.28 -93.67
C GLN A 479 -24.22 -13.47 -94.80
N LEU A 480 -23.39 -12.47 -94.50
CA LEU A 480 -22.64 -11.71 -95.49
C LEU A 480 -21.57 -12.56 -96.20
N GLY A 481 -20.97 -13.54 -95.52
CA GLY A 481 -20.10 -14.55 -96.13
C GLY A 481 -20.85 -15.40 -97.17
N LEU A 482 -21.97 -15.99 -96.77
CA LEU A 482 -22.82 -16.81 -97.65
C LEU A 482 -23.36 -16.03 -98.86
N LEU A 483 -23.60 -14.72 -98.72
CA LEU A 483 -23.97 -13.85 -99.84
C LEU A 483 -22.80 -13.66 -100.83
N ARG A 484 -21.58 -13.41 -100.34
CA ARG A 484 -20.38 -13.30 -101.20
C ARG A 484 -20.05 -14.60 -101.93
N GLU A 485 -20.21 -15.74 -101.27
CA GLU A 485 -20.03 -17.06 -101.90
C GLU A 485 -21.01 -17.25 -103.06
N ARG A 486 -22.29 -16.88 -102.86
CA ARG A 486 -23.31 -16.88 -103.92
C ARG A 486 -23.02 -15.88 -105.05
N GLU A 487 -22.45 -14.70 -104.76
CA GLU A 487 -22.01 -13.75 -105.80
C GLU A 487 -20.87 -14.34 -106.65
N ILE A 488 -19.88 -14.97 -106.01
CA ILE A 488 -18.77 -15.65 -106.70
C ILE A 488 -19.28 -16.82 -107.54
N GLU A 489 -20.24 -17.60 -107.03
CA GLU A 489 -20.89 -18.68 -107.77
C GLU A 489 -21.70 -18.15 -108.97
N ASN A 490 -22.44 -17.05 -108.80
CA ASN A 490 -23.19 -16.41 -109.89
C ASN A 490 -22.25 -15.85 -110.98
N LEU A 491 -21.08 -15.32 -110.60
CA LEU A 491 -20.04 -14.86 -111.53
C LEU A 491 -19.40 -16.03 -112.30
N LYS A 492 -19.14 -17.17 -111.64
CA LYS A 492 -18.70 -18.41 -112.31
C LYS A 492 -19.74 -18.89 -113.32
N LEU A 493 -21.00 -19.03 -112.89
CA LEU A 493 -22.11 -19.46 -113.76
C LEU A 493 -22.28 -18.55 -114.98
N LYS A 494 -22.11 -17.22 -114.84
CA LYS A 494 -22.08 -16.29 -116.00
C LYS A 494 -20.91 -16.55 -116.94
N GLY A 495 -19.70 -16.78 -116.42
CA GLY A 495 -18.52 -17.15 -117.23
C GLY A 495 -18.65 -18.52 -117.89
N ASP A 496 -19.42 -19.43 -117.31
CA ASP A 496 -19.69 -20.76 -117.87
C ASP A 496 -20.80 -20.74 -118.93
N VAL A 497 -21.83 -19.90 -118.77
CA VAL A 497 -22.82 -19.62 -119.83
C VAL A 497 -22.14 -19.04 -121.08
N VAL A 498 -21.27 -18.03 -120.93
CA VAL A 498 -20.51 -17.45 -122.06
C VAL A 498 -19.63 -18.50 -122.76
N ARG A 499 -19.03 -19.43 -122.01
CA ARG A 499 -18.27 -20.54 -122.58
C ARG A 499 -19.16 -21.57 -123.28
N LEU A 500 -20.34 -21.88 -122.76
CA LEU A 500 -21.30 -22.78 -123.40
C LEU A 500 -21.85 -22.20 -124.71
N GLU A 501 -22.08 -20.89 -124.80
CA GLU A 501 -22.43 -20.20 -126.06
C GLU A 501 -21.30 -20.33 -127.12
N GLN A 502 -20.03 -20.27 -126.70
CA GLN A 502 -18.87 -20.51 -127.58
C GLN A 502 -18.69 -21.98 -127.98
N VAL A 503 -19.05 -22.93 -127.10
CA VAL A 503 -19.00 -24.38 -127.41
C VAL A 503 -20.14 -24.78 -128.36
N CYS A 504 -21.35 -24.24 -128.18
CA CYS A 504 -22.48 -24.52 -129.08
C CYS A 504 -22.23 -24.04 -130.52
N SER A 505 -21.52 -22.92 -130.71
CA SER A 505 -21.18 -22.39 -132.04
C SER A 505 -20.02 -23.12 -132.74
N THR A 506 -19.35 -24.05 -132.07
CA THR A 506 -18.27 -24.88 -132.64
C THR A 506 -18.63 -26.37 -132.77
N LEU A 507 -19.80 -26.79 -132.28
CA LEU A 507 -20.28 -28.18 -132.34
C LEU A 507 -21.04 -28.57 -133.62
N ASP A 508 -21.15 -27.66 -134.59
CA ASP A 508 -21.83 -27.88 -135.89
C ASP A 508 -20.90 -28.39 -137.01
N GLY A 509 -19.61 -28.58 -136.72
CA GLY A 509 -18.60 -29.06 -137.68
C GLY A 509 -18.53 -30.59 -137.81
N ASP A 510 -17.38 -31.16 -137.46
CA ASP A 510 -17.00 -32.53 -137.88
C ASP A 510 -17.54 -33.67 -136.99
N ARG A 511 -18.86 -33.73 -136.85
CA ARG A 511 -19.57 -34.79 -136.11
C ARG A 511 -19.68 -36.11 -136.92
N THR A 512 -18.54 -36.68 -137.35
CA THR A 512 -18.47 -37.93 -138.13
C THR A 512 -17.51 -38.99 -137.56
N GLY A 513 -17.81 -39.48 -136.36
CA GLY A 513 -17.22 -40.67 -135.72
C GLY A 513 -17.98 -40.99 -134.44
N LEU A 514 -18.85 -42.00 -134.35
CA LEU A 514 -18.55 -43.45 -134.19
C LEU A 514 -17.56 -43.73 -133.03
N SER A 515 -17.91 -44.49 -131.99
CA SER A 515 -19.17 -45.17 -131.63
C SER A 515 -19.16 -45.62 -130.14
N ALA A 516 -20.29 -46.12 -129.62
CA ALA A 516 -20.49 -46.77 -128.29
C ALA A 516 -20.39 -45.86 -127.03
N ALA A 517 -21.09 -46.12 -125.91
CA ALA A 517 -22.28 -46.97 -125.68
C ALA A 517 -22.99 -46.65 -124.35
N ILE A 518 -24.34 -46.80 -124.35
CA ILE A 518 -25.24 -47.20 -123.23
C ILE A 518 -25.14 -46.46 -121.87
N HIS A 519 -26.24 -45.82 -121.47
CA HIS A 519 -26.61 -45.70 -120.04
C HIS A 519 -28.13 -45.70 -119.87
N ASP A 520 -28.65 -46.64 -119.09
CA ASP A 520 -30.03 -46.65 -118.60
C ASP A 520 -29.98 -47.15 -117.16
N ARG A 521 -30.32 -46.27 -116.20
CA ARG A 521 -30.06 -46.45 -114.77
C ARG A 521 -31.30 -46.10 -113.96
N ASP A 522 -32.33 -46.85 -114.26
CA ASP A 522 -33.69 -46.68 -113.76
C ASP A 522 -33.90 -47.28 -112.35
N THR A 523 -35.09 -47.03 -111.80
CA THR A 523 -35.82 -47.81 -110.79
C THR A 523 -35.03 -48.51 -109.68
N MET A 524 -35.17 -47.98 -108.44
CA MET A 524 -35.89 -48.70 -107.36
C MET A 524 -36.13 -47.80 -106.14
N ILE A 525 -36.96 -46.76 -106.30
CA ILE A 525 -37.52 -45.94 -105.20
C ILE A 525 -38.67 -46.69 -104.47
N THR A 526 -38.88 -47.97 -104.82
CA THR A 526 -40.02 -48.81 -104.40
C THR A 526 -39.54 -50.02 -103.61
N ALA A 527 -39.43 -49.88 -102.29
CA ALA A 527 -39.22 -51.01 -101.38
C ALA A 527 -39.79 -50.73 -99.97
N LEU A 528 -39.02 -50.05 -99.12
CA LEU A 528 -39.16 -50.14 -97.67
C LEU A 528 -39.82 -48.92 -97.01
N LYS A 529 -41.14 -48.84 -97.22
CA LYS A 529 -42.05 -48.51 -96.12
C LYS A 529 -42.30 -49.79 -95.29
N ALA A 530 -42.91 -49.64 -94.11
CA ALA A 530 -43.72 -50.65 -93.41
C ALA A 530 -43.11 -51.53 -92.29
N GLU A 531 -41.93 -51.23 -91.76
CA GLU A 531 -41.48 -51.70 -90.43
C GLU A 531 -41.15 -50.47 -89.56
N ILE A 532 -41.91 -50.04 -88.53
CA ILE A 532 -43.01 -50.64 -87.75
C ILE A 532 -42.64 -51.92 -87.01
N ALA A 533 -42.91 -51.91 -85.69
CA ALA A 533 -42.41 -52.88 -84.71
C ALA A 533 -40.87 -52.85 -84.58
N GLN A 534 -40.27 -53.14 -83.41
CA GLN A 534 -40.76 -53.97 -82.32
C GLN A 534 -40.62 -53.34 -80.92
N GLU A 535 -41.55 -53.73 -80.05
CA GLU A 535 -41.29 -54.13 -78.65
C GLU A 535 -40.59 -53.09 -77.75
N GLN A 536 -41.35 -52.15 -77.17
CA GLN A 536 -41.96 -52.40 -75.84
C GLN A 536 -42.42 -53.85 -75.59
N THR A 537 -41.52 -54.74 -75.15
CA THR A 537 -41.92 -55.98 -74.46
C THR A 537 -40.86 -56.41 -73.45
N ALA A 538 -41.33 -56.94 -72.31
CA ALA A 538 -40.56 -57.42 -71.15
C ALA A 538 -39.86 -56.29 -70.34
N ARG A 539 -39.96 -56.19 -69.00
CA ARG A 539 -40.05 -57.16 -67.88
C ARG A 539 -38.82 -58.09 -67.81
N ALA A 540 -38.27 -58.42 -66.64
CA ALA A 540 -38.31 -57.83 -65.30
C ALA A 540 -36.94 -58.20 -64.65
N GLU A 541 -36.56 -57.90 -63.41
CA GLU A 541 -37.07 -58.42 -62.13
C GLU A 541 -36.28 -57.71 -61.01
N SER A 542 -36.93 -57.28 -59.92
CA SER A 542 -37.00 -57.98 -58.62
C SER A 542 -35.92 -57.55 -57.63
N ILE A 543 -36.26 -57.69 -56.34
CA ILE A 543 -35.45 -57.35 -55.18
C ILE A 543 -34.61 -58.59 -54.79
N THR A 544 -33.41 -58.39 -54.21
CA THR A 544 -32.87 -58.96 -52.94
C THR A 544 -31.34 -59.25 -53.01
N THR A 545 -30.65 -59.15 -51.86
CA THR A 545 -29.44 -59.95 -51.47
C THR A 545 -28.01 -59.40 -51.73
N GLN A 546 -27.36 -58.89 -50.66
CA GLN A 546 -25.99 -59.21 -50.10
C GLN A 546 -24.71 -59.24 -51.00
N ALA A 547 -23.46 -59.05 -50.53
CA ALA A 547 -22.88 -58.53 -49.27
C ALA A 547 -21.33 -58.27 -49.35
N THR A 548 -20.81 -57.42 -48.45
CA THR A 548 -19.54 -57.42 -47.66
C THR A 548 -18.17 -57.92 -48.21
N ILE A 549 -17.08 -57.15 -47.93
CA ILE A 549 -15.68 -57.50 -47.48
C ILE A 549 -14.81 -56.22 -47.66
N VAL A 550 -14.04 -55.58 -46.74
CA VAL A 550 -13.20 -55.91 -45.54
C VAL A 550 -11.73 -56.24 -45.86
N GLY A 551 -10.73 -55.57 -45.24
CA GLY A 551 -9.35 -56.13 -45.18
C GLY A 551 -8.08 -55.24 -45.14
N SER A 552 -7.92 -54.39 -44.12
CA SER A 552 -6.65 -53.97 -43.46
C SER A 552 -5.25 -53.93 -44.16
N ARG A 553 -4.57 -52.79 -43.99
CA ARG A 553 -3.10 -52.59 -43.90
C ARG A 553 -2.89 -51.28 -43.11
N TRP A 554 -2.06 -51.14 -42.06
CA TRP A 554 -0.90 -51.90 -41.59
C TRP A 554 -0.89 -52.09 -40.05
N TRP A 555 -0.21 -53.14 -39.56
CA TRP A 555 0.26 -53.27 -38.17
C TRP A 555 1.56 -54.11 -38.13
N ARG A 556 2.74 -53.48 -38.18
CA ARG A 556 4.04 -54.01 -37.69
C ARG A 556 5.18 -53.00 -37.85
N LEU A 557 6.25 -53.22 -37.08
CA LEU A 557 7.41 -52.34 -36.79
C LEU A 557 7.04 -51.06 -36.00
N GLY A 558 7.64 -50.79 -34.84
CA GLY A 558 8.55 -51.66 -34.08
C GLY A 558 8.81 -51.18 -32.64
N ARG A 559 8.99 -52.13 -31.71
CA ARG A 559 9.38 -51.84 -30.31
C ARG A 559 10.90 -51.71 -30.21
N ARG A 560 11.41 -50.51 -29.99
CA ARG A 560 12.74 -50.16 -29.45
C ARG A 560 12.70 -48.66 -29.11
N PHE A 561 12.96 -48.19 -27.90
CA PHE A 561 13.46 -48.84 -26.69
C PHE A 561 12.51 -48.69 -25.50
N ASN A 562 12.68 -49.56 -24.49
CA ASN A 562 11.87 -49.59 -23.27
C ASN A 562 12.76 -49.32 -22.05
N VAL A 563 12.71 -48.09 -21.54
CA VAL A 563 13.24 -47.75 -20.20
C VAL A 563 12.30 -46.71 -19.58
N ALA A 564 11.72 -47.07 -18.44
CA ALA A 564 11.31 -46.11 -17.42
C ALA A 564 12.06 -46.50 -16.14
N PRO A 565 12.44 -45.52 -15.33
CA PRO A 565 12.21 -45.64 -13.90
C PRO A 565 11.36 -44.48 -13.38
N SER A 566 10.53 -44.78 -12.40
CA SER A 566 9.77 -43.81 -11.62
C SER A 566 10.69 -42.82 -10.89
N ILE A 567 10.39 -41.52 -11.02
CA ILE A 567 10.74 -40.53 -10.00
C ILE A 567 9.45 -40.11 -9.32
N GLU A 568 9.23 -40.57 -8.10
CA GLU A 568 8.24 -39.97 -7.21
C GLU A 568 8.77 -38.58 -6.80
N ILE A 569 8.07 -37.51 -7.20
CA ILE A 569 8.33 -36.18 -6.67
C ILE A 569 7.45 -36.03 -5.42
N PRO A 570 8.03 -35.83 -4.21
CA PRO A 570 7.25 -35.80 -2.97
C PRO A 570 6.18 -34.70 -2.98
N ALA A 571 4.99 -35.01 -2.45
CA ALA A 571 3.84 -34.10 -2.35
C ALA A 571 4.00 -33.02 -1.26
N GLN A 572 5.16 -32.35 -1.21
CA GLN A 572 5.50 -31.33 -0.20
C GLN A 572 6.21 -30.10 -0.80
N LYS A 573 5.55 -29.39 -1.73
CA LYS A 573 5.71 -27.92 -1.93
C LYS A 573 4.72 -27.22 -2.88
N LEU A 574 3.50 -27.76 -3.07
CA LEU A 574 2.40 -27.00 -3.70
C LEU A 574 1.66 -26.16 -2.63
N ARG A 575 2.29 -25.04 -2.22
CA ARG A 575 1.63 -24.03 -1.38
C ARG A 575 0.80 -23.13 -2.29
N MET A 576 -0.46 -22.92 -1.95
CA MET A 576 -1.44 -22.19 -2.77
C MET A 576 -0.92 -20.83 -3.23
N PHE A 577 -0.64 -20.70 -4.54
CA PHE A 577 -0.74 -19.39 -5.19
C PHE A 577 -2.22 -19.05 -5.33
N ARG A 578 -2.63 -17.93 -4.73
CA ARG A 578 -3.87 -17.26 -5.17
C ARG A 578 -3.56 -16.63 -6.53
N SER A 579 -4.51 -16.68 -7.46
CA SER A 579 -4.38 -15.95 -8.71
C SER A 579 -4.55 -14.45 -8.45
N GLU A 580 -3.45 -13.77 -8.19
CA GLU A 580 -3.36 -12.32 -8.30
C GLU A 580 -3.74 -11.90 -9.73
N THR A 581 -4.41 -10.77 -9.88
CA THR A 581 -4.86 -10.31 -11.20
C THR A 581 -3.67 -9.78 -12.01
N PRO A 582 -3.74 -9.71 -13.35
CA PRO A 582 -2.63 -9.21 -14.17
C PRO A 582 -2.12 -7.82 -13.76
N GLU A 583 -3.02 -6.95 -13.28
CA GLU A 583 -2.72 -5.61 -12.81
C GLU A 583 -1.93 -5.64 -11.48
N VAL A 584 -2.33 -6.50 -10.54
CA VAL A 584 -1.61 -6.71 -9.26
C VAL A 584 -0.24 -7.32 -9.50
N LEU A 585 -0.15 -8.31 -10.40
CA LEU A 585 1.12 -8.93 -10.81
C LEU A 585 2.06 -7.91 -11.47
N ALA A 586 1.54 -7.06 -12.36
CA ALA A 586 2.32 -6.00 -13.01
C ALA A 586 2.81 -4.95 -12.00
N TYR A 587 1.93 -4.48 -11.11
CA TYR A 587 2.29 -3.49 -10.09
C TYR A 587 3.32 -4.05 -9.09
N HIS A 588 3.17 -5.29 -8.64
CA HIS A 588 4.17 -5.94 -7.80
C HIS A 588 5.50 -6.14 -8.54
N ALA A 589 5.49 -6.54 -9.81
CA ALA A 589 6.70 -6.68 -10.63
C ALA A 589 7.43 -5.34 -10.85
N ALA A 590 6.73 -4.21 -10.78
CA ALA A 590 7.27 -2.85 -10.86
C ALA A 590 7.49 -2.19 -9.49
N SER A 591 7.59 -2.95 -8.39
CA SER A 591 8.04 -2.41 -7.10
C SER A 591 9.57 -2.42 -6.99
N THR A 592 10.15 -1.44 -6.29
CA THR A 592 11.61 -1.25 -6.09
C THR A 592 12.28 -2.54 -5.64
N ALA A 593 11.68 -3.23 -4.66
CA ALA A 593 12.19 -4.50 -4.15
C ALA A 593 12.17 -5.63 -5.19
N ARG A 594 11.21 -5.66 -6.13
CA ARG A 594 11.13 -6.69 -7.18
C ARG A 594 12.01 -6.33 -8.39
N ALA A 595 12.18 -5.05 -8.71
CA ALA A 595 13.21 -4.60 -9.64
C ALA A 595 14.62 -4.97 -9.14
N LEU A 596 14.95 -4.64 -7.89
CA LEU A 596 16.24 -5.01 -7.28
C LEU A 596 16.44 -6.53 -7.15
N GLU A 597 15.40 -7.31 -6.87
CA GLU A 597 15.45 -8.79 -6.92
C GLU A 597 15.79 -9.30 -8.33
N LYS A 598 15.03 -8.87 -9.35
CA LYS A 598 15.28 -9.21 -10.77
C LYS A 598 16.68 -8.81 -11.22
N ILE A 599 17.17 -7.65 -10.78
CA ILE A 599 18.46 -7.07 -11.18
C ILE A 599 19.64 -7.75 -10.46
N SER A 600 19.55 -8.00 -9.15
CA SER A 600 20.60 -8.71 -8.41
C SER A 600 20.77 -10.17 -8.89
N ALA A 601 19.67 -10.82 -9.30
CA ALA A 601 19.70 -12.15 -9.92
C ALA A 601 20.51 -12.22 -11.25
N ARG A 602 20.85 -11.08 -11.87
CA ARG A 602 21.72 -10.99 -13.06
C ARG A 602 23.22 -11.08 -12.74
N GLY A 603 23.59 -11.24 -11.47
CA GLY A 603 24.99 -11.33 -11.04
C GLY A 603 25.78 -10.06 -11.26
N LEU A 604 25.17 -8.89 -11.05
CA LEU A 604 25.88 -7.61 -11.03
C LEU A 604 26.71 -7.52 -9.74
N ASN A 605 28.03 -7.41 -9.88
CA ASN A 605 28.90 -7.14 -8.73
C ASN A 605 28.81 -5.66 -8.35
N ILE A 606 28.46 -5.38 -7.10
CA ILE A 606 28.36 -4.01 -6.54
C ILE A 606 29.17 -3.97 -5.25
N SER A 607 30.21 -3.15 -5.22
CA SER A 607 31.07 -2.93 -4.04
C SER A 607 30.57 -1.75 -3.20
N THR A 608 30.06 -0.70 -3.85
CA THR A 608 29.53 0.50 -3.20
C THR A 608 28.20 0.93 -3.84
N VAL A 609 27.23 1.28 -3.00
CA VAL A 609 25.99 1.95 -3.39
C VAL A 609 26.08 3.43 -3.02
N ILE A 610 25.79 4.30 -3.98
CA ILE A 610 25.71 5.75 -3.83
C ILE A 610 24.24 6.13 -4.04
N ASP A 611 23.66 6.81 -3.06
CA ASP A 611 22.23 7.11 -2.98
C ASP A 611 22.07 8.64 -2.86
N VAL A 612 21.51 9.30 -3.87
CA VAL A 612 21.51 10.77 -4.00
C VAL A 612 20.08 11.29 -4.03
N GLY A 613 19.74 12.15 -3.07
CA GLY A 613 18.34 12.38 -2.66
C GLY A 613 17.90 11.33 -1.63
N ALA A 614 18.85 10.84 -0.81
CA ALA A 614 18.65 9.67 0.05
C ALA A 614 17.56 9.84 1.13
N SER A 615 17.16 11.09 1.44
CA SER A 615 16.20 11.44 2.50
C SER A 615 16.54 10.71 3.81
N ASN A 616 15.63 9.91 4.35
CA ASN A 616 15.81 9.13 5.58
C ASN A 616 16.52 7.76 5.38
N GLY A 617 17.08 7.50 4.19
CA GLY A 617 17.79 6.26 3.85
C GLY A 617 16.89 5.05 3.57
N MET A 618 15.57 5.22 3.44
CA MET A 618 14.64 4.11 3.23
C MET A 618 14.87 3.37 1.90
N TRP A 619 15.26 4.05 0.82
CA TRP A 619 15.61 3.41 -0.46
C TRP A 619 16.85 2.52 -0.29
N SER A 620 17.94 3.06 0.29
CA SER A 620 19.13 2.28 0.69
C SER A 620 18.79 1.06 1.57
N ALA A 621 17.82 1.17 2.49
CA ALA A 621 17.37 0.04 3.32
C ALA A 621 16.67 -1.09 2.54
N VAL A 622 16.05 -0.79 1.38
CA VAL A 622 15.55 -1.80 0.44
C VAL A 622 16.70 -2.38 -0.38
N ALA A 623 17.56 -1.55 -0.96
CA ALA A 623 18.73 -1.98 -1.74
C ALA A 623 19.64 -2.94 -0.96
N ARG A 624 19.82 -2.71 0.34
CA ARG A 624 20.67 -3.51 1.21
C ARG A 624 20.20 -4.96 1.41
N GLN A 625 18.95 -5.27 1.11
CA GLN A 625 18.45 -6.65 1.12
C GLN A 625 19.04 -7.49 -0.02
N PHE A 626 19.50 -6.83 -1.09
CA PHE A 626 20.06 -7.45 -2.30
C PHE A 626 21.58 -7.27 -2.41
N TYR A 627 22.13 -6.16 -1.87
CA TYR A 627 23.57 -5.89 -1.82
C TYR A 627 24.11 -5.74 -0.37
N PRO A 628 23.88 -6.71 0.54
CA PRO A 628 24.16 -6.57 1.98
C PRO A 628 25.64 -6.42 2.36
N THR A 629 26.55 -6.76 1.45
CA THR A 629 28.02 -6.70 1.64
C THR A 629 28.64 -5.37 1.22
N ALA A 630 27.91 -4.56 0.43
CA ALA A 630 28.40 -3.31 -0.14
C ALA A 630 28.60 -2.22 0.94
N SER A 631 29.46 -1.25 0.63
CA SER A 631 29.49 0.05 1.31
C SER A 631 28.32 0.91 0.83
N TYR A 632 27.82 1.80 1.68
CA TYR A 632 26.71 2.70 1.37
C TYR A 632 27.13 4.15 1.63
N PHE A 633 26.93 5.02 0.65
CA PHE A 633 27.20 6.45 0.76
C PHE A 633 25.99 7.28 0.33
N LEU A 634 25.38 7.97 1.28
CA LEU A 634 24.13 8.71 1.11
C LEU A 634 24.44 10.22 0.99
N ILE A 635 23.95 10.85 -0.07
CA ILE A 635 24.05 12.29 -0.32
C ILE A 635 22.65 12.89 -0.19
N GLU A 636 22.48 13.81 0.74
CA GLU A 636 21.21 14.47 1.02
C GLU A 636 21.41 15.99 1.16
N ALA A 637 20.55 16.78 0.53
CA ALA A 637 20.64 18.25 0.59
C ALA A 637 19.94 18.82 1.83
N GLN A 638 18.79 18.27 2.22
CA GLN A 638 17.95 18.84 3.26
C GLN A 638 18.31 18.34 4.66
N LYS A 639 18.65 19.30 5.53
CA LYS A 639 18.97 19.04 6.94
C LYS A 639 17.84 18.40 7.74
N VAL A 640 16.58 18.50 7.28
CA VAL A 640 15.40 17.88 7.95
C VAL A 640 15.55 16.36 8.13
N HIS A 641 16.28 15.67 7.25
CA HIS A 641 16.52 14.22 7.32
C HIS A 641 17.75 13.84 8.14
N GLU A 642 18.55 14.79 8.63
CA GLU A 642 19.84 14.51 9.29
C GLU A 642 19.69 13.55 10.48
N THR A 643 18.66 13.75 11.31
CA THR A 643 18.37 12.88 12.47
C THR A 643 18.13 11.43 12.04
N ASP A 644 17.40 11.20 10.95
CA ASP A 644 17.12 9.86 10.45
C ASP A 644 18.34 9.24 9.75
N LEU A 645 19.14 10.03 9.03
CA LEU A 645 20.43 9.59 8.46
C LEU A 645 21.44 9.19 9.54
N ILE A 646 21.53 9.94 10.63
CA ILE A 646 22.34 9.59 11.82
C ILE A 646 21.84 8.28 12.42
N ASN A 647 20.53 8.14 12.62
CA ASN A 647 19.92 6.92 13.16
C ASN A 647 20.18 5.70 12.26
N TYR A 648 20.03 5.86 10.94
CA TYR A 648 20.24 4.83 9.93
C TYR A 648 21.72 4.39 9.88
N CYS A 649 22.66 5.34 9.80
CA CYS A 649 24.09 5.03 9.77
C CYS A 649 24.57 4.37 11.07
N ARG A 650 24.04 4.80 12.24
CA ARG A 650 24.38 4.21 13.55
C ARG A 650 24.02 2.72 13.65
N VAL A 651 22.96 2.27 12.96
CA VAL A 651 22.52 0.85 13.00
C VAL A 651 22.95 0.03 11.79
N THR A 652 23.52 0.66 10.76
CA THR A 652 23.76 0.02 9.44
C THR A 652 25.26 0.03 9.08
N PRO A 653 25.99 -1.09 9.28
CA PRO A 653 27.45 -1.14 9.06
C PRO A 653 27.89 -0.79 7.63
N LYS A 654 29.07 -0.16 7.49
CA LYS A 654 29.60 0.41 6.23
C LYS A 654 28.73 1.51 5.58
N THR A 655 27.86 2.17 6.33
CA THR A 655 27.06 3.30 5.83
C THR A 655 27.67 4.62 6.28
N GLN A 656 27.75 5.59 5.37
CA GLN A 656 28.10 6.98 5.65
C GLN A 656 27.11 7.90 4.95
N TYR A 657 26.97 9.14 5.44
CA TYR A 657 26.20 10.18 4.76
C TYR A 657 26.99 11.50 4.65
N ILE A 658 26.50 12.43 3.84
CA ILE A 658 26.89 13.84 3.84
C ILE A 658 25.64 14.72 3.67
N LEU A 659 25.61 15.88 4.35
CA LEU A 659 24.70 16.96 4.02
C LEU A 659 25.32 17.85 2.95
N ALA A 660 24.92 17.65 1.70
CA ALA A 660 25.27 18.44 0.53
C ALA A 660 24.32 18.09 -0.62
N ALA A 661 24.05 19.03 -1.53
CA ALA A 661 23.57 18.67 -2.85
C ALA A 661 24.67 17.94 -3.64
N ALA A 662 24.28 17.06 -4.57
CA ALA A 662 25.17 16.63 -5.64
C ALA A 662 25.07 17.58 -6.84
N GLY A 663 26.15 17.73 -7.60
CA GLY A 663 26.18 18.53 -8.82
C GLY A 663 27.43 18.28 -9.66
N ASP A 664 27.70 19.20 -10.58
CA ASP A 664 28.83 19.16 -11.53
C ASP A 664 30.17 19.62 -10.90
N SER A 665 30.11 20.29 -9.75
CA SER A 665 31.22 21.00 -9.12
C SER A 665 31.12 20.97 -7.58
N VAL A 666 32.21 21.32 -6.90
CA VAL A 666 32.26 21.43 -5.43
C VAL A 666 32.25 22.91 -5.03
N GLY A 667 31.36 23.30 -4.12
CA GLY A 667 31.18 24.69 -3.70
C GLY A 667 29.88 24.91 -2.94
N GLU A 668 29.15 25.96 -3.32
CA GLU A 668 27.81 26.30 -2.81
C GLU A 668 26.81 26.37 -3.97
N ILE A 669 25.55 26.02 -3.71
CA ILE A 669 24.46 26.08 -4.70
C ILE A 669 23.17 26.61 -4.06
N TYR A 670 22.27 27.18 -4.86
CA TYR A 670 20.93 27.51 -4.41
C TYR A 670 20.07 26.24 -4.41
N PHE A 671 19.17 26.12 -3.43
CA PHE A 671 18.28 24.97 -3.27
C PHE A 671 16.88 25.41 -2.84
N ASP A 672 15.88 24.68 -3.32
CA ASP A 672 14.46 24.83 -2.95
C ASP A 672 14.13 23.85 -1.81
N ASP A 673 14.09 24.35 -0.58
CA ASP A 673 13.79 23.60 0.64
C ASP A 673 12.32 23.74 1.09
N SER A 674 11.42 24.17 0.19
CA SER A 674 10.02 24.43 0.51
C SER A 674 9.18 23.18 0.84
N ALA A 675 9.68 21.98 0.56
CA ALA A 675 9.01 20.71 0.85
C ALA A 675 10.01 19.68 1.41
N PRO A 676 9.72 18.94 2.51
CA PRO A 676 10.66 17.96 3.06
C PRO A 676 11.00 16.77 2.14
N PHE A 677 10.17 16.46 1.13
CA PHE A 677 10.35 15.31 0.23
C PHE A 677 10.32 15.72 -1.26
N GLY A 678 10.66 16.97 -1.54
CA GLY A 678 10.87 17.49 -2.89
C GLY A 678 11.75 18.73 -2.82
N GLY A 679 12.40 19.10 -3.91
CA GLY A 679 13.33 20.23 -3.89
C GLY A 679 14.39 20.08 -4.95
N VAL A 680 14.84 21.20 -5.49
CA VAL A 680 15.70 21.23 -6.67
C VAL A 680 16.89 22.14 -6.40
N ALA A 681 18.09 21.66 -6.74
CA ALA A 681 19.28 22.51 -6.78
C ALA A 681 19.27 23.41 -8.02
N SER A 682 19.94 24.56 -7.94
CA SER A 682 20.01 25.54 -9.02
C SER A 682 21.31 26.36 -8.94
N HIS A 683 21.99 26.49 -10.08
CA HIS A 683 23.14 27.40 -10.22
C HIS A 683 22.76 28.89 -10.18
N LYS A 684 21.48 29.22 -10.02
CA LYS A 684 20.94 30.59 -9.96
C LYS A 684 19.90 30.71 -8.86
N LEU A 685 19.86 31.86 -8.19
CA LEU A 685 18.75 32.25 -7.32
C LEU A 685 17.45 32.25 -8.15
N THR A 686 16.41 31.54 -7.70
CA THR A 686 15.07 31.56 -8.31
C THR A 686 14.02 32.02 -7.30
N GLU A 687 12.74 32.02 -7.69
CA GLU A 687 11.66 32.34 -6.75
C GLU A 687 11.51 31.30 -5.63
N SER A 688 11.87 30.03 -5.85
CA SER A 688 11.80 28.98 -4.83
C SER A 688 13.18 28.52 -4.34
N ALA A 689 14.16 28.35 -5.23
CA ALA A 689 15.53 28.02 -4.86
C ALA A 689 16.27 29.24 -4.31
N ARG A 690 16.17 29.45 -2.99
CA ARG A 690 16.74 30.61 -2.26
C ARG A 690 17.77 30.23 -1.21
N THR A 691 17.65 29.06 -0.59
CA THR A 691 18.59 28.60 0.44
C THR A 691 19.92 28.25 -0.20
N VAL A 692 21.02 28.78 0.35
CA VAL A 692 22.38 28.44 -0.10
C VAL A 692 22.90 27.31 0.77
N LEU A 693 23.34 26.21 0.15
CA LEU A 693 23.89 25.04 0.84
C LEU A 693 25.08 24.42 0.08
N PRO A 694 25.91 23.58 0.72
CA PRO A 694 27.06 22.98 0.07
C PRO A 694 26.67 22.07 -1.10
N VAL A 695 27.42 22.15 -2.19
CA VAL A 695 27.36 21.20 -3.31
C VAL A 695 28.68 20.44 -3.43
N THR A 696 28.60 19.16 -3.77
CA THR A 696 29.75 18.29 -4.04
C THR A 696 29.52 17.44 -5.29
N THR A 697 30.56 16.78 -5.78
CA THR A 697 30.46 15.84 -6.90
C THR A 697 30.60 14.40 -6.41
N ILE A 698 30.01 13.45 -7.13
CA ILE A 698 30.13 12.02 -6.80
C ILE A 698 31.60 11.59 -6.90
N ASP A 699 32.29 12.01 -7.97
CA ASP A 699 33.72 11.71 -8.17
C ASP A 699 34.60 12.30 -7.05
N HIS A 700 34.27 13.49 -6.52
CA HIS A 700 34.99 14.09 -5.40
C HIS A 700 34.83 13.24 -4.12
N GLU A 701 33.60 12.90 -3.73
CA GLU A 701 33.38 12.13 -2.51
C GLU A 701 33.90 10.68 -2.62
N VAL A 702 33.78 10.04 -3.80
CA VAL A 702 34.37 8.71 -4.08
C VAL A 702 35.89 8.74 -3.89
N SER A 703 36.58 9.71 -4.48
CA SER A 703 38.03 9.89 -4.36
C SER A 703 38.45 10.23 -2.92
N ARG A 704 37.73 11.16 -2.28
CA ARG A 704 37.96 11.63 -0.90
C ARG A 704 37.81 10.53 0.14
N ARG A 705 36.85 9.61 -0.04
CA ARG A 705 36.51 8.54 0.91
C ARG A 705 37.10 7.18 0.55
N GLN A 706 37.78 7.07 -0.59
CA GLN A 706 38.35 5.82 -1.11
C GLN A 706 37.27 4.74 -1.27
N LEU A 707 36.16 5.10 -1.95
CA LEU A 707 35.06 4.17 -2.19
C LEU A 707 35.38 3.25 -3.38
N ASP A 708 35.40 1.95 -3.16
CA ASP A 708 35.67 0.95 -4.19
C ASP A 708 34.47 0.71 -5.11
N GLY A 709 34.75 0.60 -6.42
CA GLY A 709 33.81 0.09 -7.42
C GLY A 709 33.78 -1.44 -7.49
N PRO A 710 32.86 -2.04 -8.27
CA PRO A 710 31.90 -1.36 -9.14
C PRO A 710 30.74 -0.72 -8.37
N PHE A 711 30.17 0.33 -8.94
CA PHE A 711 29.17 1.16 -8.27
C PHE A 711 27.72 0.83 -8.66
N LEU A 712 26.81 1.05 -7.72
CA LEU A 712 25.41 1.39 -7.95
C LEU A 712 25.25 2.89 -7.68
N VAL A 713 24.70 3.67 -8.61
CA VAL A 713 24.33 5.07 -8.37
C VAL A 713 22.81 5.23 -8.49
N LYS A 714 22.11 5.65 -7.43
CA LYS A 714 20.69 6.05 -7.45
C LYS A 714 20.60 7.58 -7.43
N LEU A 715 19.79 8.15 -8.31
CA LEU A 715 19.43 9.58 -8.36
C LEU A 715 17.92 9.75 -8.11
N ASP A 716 17.58 10.66 -7.20
CA ASP A 716 16.22 11.02 -6.78
C ASP A 716 16.17 12.55 -6.53
N THR A 717 16.39 13.33 -7.60
CA THR A 717 16.84 14.74 -7.49
C THR A 717 15.96 15.75 -8.23
N HIS A 718 14.70 15.38 -8.50
CA HIS A 718 13.64 16.29 -8.95
C HIS A 718 14.02 17.18 -10.15
N GLY A 719 14.76 16.63 -11.12
CA GLY A 719 15.07 17.30 -12.38
C GLY A 719 16.48 17.91 -12.46
N PHE A 720 17.38 17.55 -11.54
CA PHE A 720 18.78 18.01 -11.48
C PHE A 720 19.81 16.91 -11.81
N GLU A 721 19.37 15.83 -12.46
CA GLU A 721 20.16 14.61 -12.63
C GLU A 721 21.36 14.81 -13.58
N VAL A 722 21.23 15.68 -14.59
CA VAL A 722 22.27 15.88 -15.62
C VAL A 722 23.56 16.51 -15.07
N PRO A 723 23.55 17.60 -14.28
CA PRO A 723 24.73 18.08 -13.56
C PRO A 723 25.36 17.01 -12.66
N ILE A 724 24.56 16.18 -11.99
CA ILE A 724 25.07 15.12 -11.09
C ILE A 724 25.78 14.03 -11.88
N LEU A 725 25.23 13.62 -13.02
CA LEU A 725 25.88 12.66 -13.94
C LEU A 725 27.17 13.22 -14.54
N GLN A 726 27.26 14.55 -14.75
CA GLN A 726 28.51 15.22 -15.15
C GLN A 726 29.56 15.20 -14.03
N GLY A 727 29.15 15.41 -12.77
CA GLY A 727 29.99 15.25 -11.58
C GLY A 727 30.29 13.81 -11.16
N ALA A 728 29.90 12.82 -11.97
CA ALA A 728 30.08 11.39 -11.74
C ALA A 728 30.84 10.69 -12.88
N ALA A 729 31.49 11.44 -13.77
CA ALA A 729 32.04 10.95 -15.02
C ALA A 729 33.09 9.83 -14.87
N GLU A 730 33.90 9.81 -13.81
CA GLU A 730 34.84 8.73 -13.52
C GLU A 730 34.19 7.56 -12.77
N THR A 731 33.24 7.84 -11.87
CA THR A 731 32.46 6.83 -11.13
C THR A 731 31.59 6.01 -12.09
N LEU A 732 30.95 6.65 -13.08
CA LEU A 732 30.08 6.01 -14.07
C LEU A 732 30.84 5.02 -14.97
N LYS A 733 32.13 5.23 -15.25
CA LYS A 733 32.97 4.24 -15.97
C LYS A 733 33.13 2.92 -15.20
N GLN A 734 32.85 2.94 -13.90
CA GLN A 734 32.90 1.79 -12.99
C GLN A 734 31.50 1.43 -12.44
N ALA A 735 30.42 2.06 -12.91
CA ALA A 735 29.07 1.74 -12.46
C ALA A 735 28.53 0.52 -13.22
N ASN A 736 28.14 -0.52 -12.48
CA ASN A 736 27.46 -1.70 -13.03
C ASN A 736 25.94 -1.53 -13.08
N LEU A 737 25.41 -0.55 -12.33
CA LEU A 737 23.99 -0.22 -12.26
C LEU A 737 23.83 1.28 -11.96
N VAL A 738 22.94 1.95 -12.69
CA VAL A 738 22.47 3.31 -12.38
C VAL A 738 20.95 3.25 -12.30
N VAL A 739 20.36 3.90 -11.31
CA VAL A 739 18.91 4.00 -11.12
C VAL A 739 18.55 5.47 -11.08
N ILE A 740 17.60 5.90 -11.90
CA ILE A 740 17.25 7.32 -12.04
C ILE A 740 15.73 7.44 -12.04
N GLU A 741 15.18 8.30 -11.18
CA GLU A 741 13.79 8.71 -11.32
C GLU A 741 13.65 9.63 -12.54
N VAL A 742 12.75 9.28 -13.46
CA VAL A 742 12.52 10.04 -14.70
C VAL A 742 11.06 10.46 -14.82
N TYR A 743 10.85 11.57 -15.54
CA TYR A 743 9.55 12.23 -15.64
C TYR A 743 9.02 12.26 -17.07
N ASN A 744 7.70 12.17 -17.23
CA ASN A 744 7.03 12.39 -18.53
C ASN A 744 6.71 13.87 -18.81
N PHE A 745 7.09 14.78 -17.92
CA PHE A 745 6.83 16.21 -18.01
C PHE A 745 8.07 16.98 -17.56
N LYS A 746 8.34 18.14 -18.18
CA LYS A 746 9.36 19.06 -17.70
C LYS A 746 8.90 19.61 -16.34
N ILE A 747 9.61 19.25 -15.28
CA ILE A 747 9.40 19.78 -13.92
C ILE A 747 10.32 20.97 -13.62
N THR A 748 11.42 21.09 -14.35
CA THR A 748 12.29 22.27 -14.41
C THR A 748 12.72 22.54 -15.86
N ASP A 749 13.20 23.75 -16.15
CA ASP A 749 13.77 24.12 -17.47
C ASP A 749 14.95 23.23 -17.91
N GLN A 750 15.63 22.58 -16.95
CA GLN A 750 16.83 21.75 -17.20
C GLN A 750 16.55 20.24 -17.10
N SER A 751 15.44 19.83 -16.50
CA SER A 751 15.01 18.43 -16.40
C SER A 751 14.87 17.77 -17.77
N LEU A 752 15.25 16.49 -17.88
CA LEU A 752 15.01 15.69 -19.08
C LEU A 752 13.71 14.88 -18.94
N LEU A 753 12.99 14.74 -20.06
CA LEU A 753 11.92 13.78 -20.21
C LEU A 753 12.48 12.35 -20.22
N PHE A 754 11.65 11.35 -19.96
CA PHE A 754 12.08 9.95 -19.87
C PHE A 754 12.85 9.46 -21.12
N ASP A 755 12.44 9.89 -22.32
CA ASP A 755 13.05 9.52 -23.60
C ASP A 755 14.34 10.29 -23.87
N GLU A 756 14.38 11.58 -23.53
CA GLU A 756 15.60 12.39 -23.54
C GLU A 756 16.65 11.82 -22.57
N MET A 757 16.26 11.39 -21.36
CA MET A 757 17.15 10.75 -20.39
C MET A 757 17.63 9.38 -20.88
N CYS A 758 16.74 8.57 -21.50
CA CYS A 758 17.13 7.32 -22.15
C CYS A 758 18.14 7.54 -23.29
N ALA A 759 18.01 8.63 -24.05
CA ALA A 759 18.97 8.99 -25.09
C ALA A 759 20.31 9.47 -24.48
N PHE A 760 20.26 10.30 -23.43
CA PHE A 760 21.45 10.78 -22.71
C PHE A 760 22.25 9.64 -22.10
N MET A 761 21.62 8.75 -21.32
CA MET A 761 22.28 7.58 -20.71
C MET A 761 22.87 6.62 -21.76
N ARG A 762 22.29 6.53 -22.97
CA ARG A 762 22.88 5.78 -24.09
C ARG A 762 24.18 6.39 -24.60
N THR A 763 24.34 7.71 -24.58
CA THR A 763 25.63 8.36 -24.89
C THR A 763 26.71 8.04 -23.86
N LEU A 764 26.31 7.81 -22.60
CA LEU A 764 27.18 7.37 -21.51
C LEU A 764 27.44 5.84 -21.52
N GLY A 765 26.91 5.11 -22.51
CA GLY A 765 27.13 3.67 -22.67
C GLY A 765 26.17 2.77 -21.89
N PHE A 766 25.05 3.30 -21.37
CA PHE A 766 24.07 2.55 -20.58
C PHE A 766 22.76 2.28 -21.36
N GLY A 767 22.05 1.23 -20.97
CA GLY A 767 20.72 0.88 -21.49
C GLY A 767 19.75 0.50 -20.38
N VAL A 768 18.47 0.83 -20.56
CA VAL A 768 17.37 0.44 -19.66
C VAL A 768 17.19 -1.08 -19.69
N ILE A 769 17.02 -1.70 -18.52
CA ILE A 769 16.80 -3.14 -18.35
C ILE A 769 15.59 -3.49 -17.46
N ASP A 770 15.13 -2.58 -16.60
CA ASP A 770 13.96 -2.75 -15.73
C ASP A 770 13.42 -1.39 -15.22
N ILE A 771 12.26 -1.38 -14.56
CA ILE A 771 11.60 -0.17 -14.01
C ILE A 771 11.05 -0.38 -12.59
N SER A 772 10.84 0.68 -11.81
CA SER A 772 9.99 0.62 -10.60
C SER A 772 9.22 1.90 -10.26
N GLU A 773 8.31 1.79 -9.28
CA GLU A 773 7.49 2.86 -8.68
C GLU A 773 6.80 3.78 -9.70
N PRO A 774 6.01 3.23 -10.65
CA PRO A 774 5.21 4.07 -11.54
C PRO A 774 4.18 4.87 -10.74
N LEU A 775 4.26 6.20 -10.86
CA LEU A 775 3.37 7.15 -10.21
C LEU A 775 2.53 7.89 -11.26
N TRP A 776 1.25 8.12 -10.99
CA TRP A 776 0.33 8.85 -11.85
C TRP A 776 -0.11 10.15 -11.18
N ARG A 777 -0.19 11.26 -11.95
CA ARG A 777 -0.56 12.56 -11.38
C ARG A 777 -2.06 12.62 -11.06
N GLN A 778 -2.39 12.97 -9.82
CA GLN A 778 -3.77 13.03 -9.30
C GLN A 778 -4.73 13.91 -10.14
N ARG A 779 -4.18 14.91 -10.86
CA ARG A 779 -4.97 15.87 -11.66
C ARG A 779 -5.75 15.24 -12.80
N ASP A 780 -5.19 14.22 -13.46
CA ASP A 780 -5.76 13.62 -14.68
C ASP A 780 -5.29 12.18 -14.98
N ASN A 781 -4.63 11.52 -14.03
CA ASN A 781 -4.14 10.14 -14.13
C ASN A 781 -3.16 9.87 -15.30
N SER A 782 -2.45 10.89 -15.79
CA SER A 782 -1.29 10.67 -16.66
C SER A 782 -0.11 10.09 -15.85
N LEU A 783 0.62 9.12 -16.43
CA LEU A 783 1.87 8.61 -15.86
C LEU A 783 2.86 9.78 -15.70
N TRP A 784 3.39 9.97 -14.50
CA TRP A 784 4.09 11.19 -14.09
C TRP A 784 5.59 10.96 -13.93
N GLN A 785 5.99 10.06 -13.02
CA GLN A 785 7.38 9.67 -12.76
C GLN A 785 7.51 8.16 -12.54
N PHE A 786 8.71 7.62 -12.72
CA PHE A 786 9.09 6.23 -12.42
C PHE A 786 10.62 6.08 -12.36
N ASP A 787 11.10 5.08 -11.61
CA ASP A 787 12.51 4.68 -11.61
C ASP A 787 12.86 3.87 -12.87
N LEU A 788 13.97 4.22 -13.53
CA LEU A 788 14.59 3.43 -14.60
C LEU A 788 15.89 2.78 -14.13
N PHE A 789 16.03 1.46 -14.35
CA PHE A 789 17.25 0.71 -14.06
C PHE A 789 18.10 0.61 -15.33
N PHE A 790 19.29 1.19 -15.29
CA PHE A 790 20.26 1.24 -16.37
C PHE A 790 21.47 0.34 -16.08
N ILE A 791 21.87 -0.50 -17.03
CA ILE A 791 23.12 -1.28 -16.96
C ILE A 791 23.98 -1.06 -18.22
N PRO A 792 25.30 -1.31 -18.18
CA PRO A 792 26.18 -1.08 -19.32
C PRO A 792 25.75 -1.83 -20.58
N LEU A 793 25.79 -1.19 -21.75
CA LEU A 793 25.40 -1.77 -23.05
C LEU A 793 26.27 -2.95 -23.50
N SER A 794 27.41 -3.17 -22.84
CA SER A 794 28.28 -4.34 -23.01
C SER A 794 27.73 -5.62 -22.35
N ARG A 795 26.65 -5.54 -21.56
CA ARG A 795 26.01 -6.68 -20.90
C ARG A 795 25.33 -7.63 -21.89
N VAL A 796 25.43 -8.93 -21.61
CA VAL A 796 24.88 -10.01 -22.44
C VAL A 796 23.36 -9.89 -22.64
N GLU A 797 22.66 -9.30 -21.68
CA GLU A 797 21.24 -8.93 -21.74
C GLU A 797 20.83 -8.23 -23.05
N PHE A 798 21.68 -7.34 -23.59
CA PHE A 798 21.37 -6.60 -24.82
C PHE A 798 21.76 -7.33 -26.12
N THR A 799 22.37 -8.51 -26.00
CA THR A 799 22.73 -9.35 -27.16
C THR A 799 21.62 -10.32 -27.55
N THR A 800 20.84 -10.79 -26.57
CA THR A 800 19.66 -11.66 -26.78
C THR A 800 18.49 -10.85 -27.32
N ARG A 801 17.81 -11.39 -28.35
CA ARG A 801 16.64 -10.77 -29.00
C ARG A 801 15.39 -11.66 -29.00
N THR A 802 15.41 -12.76 -28.25
CA THR A 802 14.27 -13.65 -28.07
C THR A 802 13.57 -13.35 -26.73
N TYR A 803 12.26 -13.64 -26.68
CA TYR A 803 11.45 -13.54 -25.45
C TYR A 803 11.64 -14.75 -24.51
N THR A 804 12.22 -15.83 -25.05
CA THR A 804 12.53 -17.12 -24.42
C THR A 804 13.93 -17.56 -24.81
#